data_AF-A0A1G1BRG0-F1
#
_entry.id   AF-A0A1G1BRG0-F1
#
_cell.length_a   1.000
_cell.length_b   1.000
_cell.length_c   1.000
_cell.angle_alpha   90.00
_cell.angle_beta   90.00
_cell.angle_gamma   90.00
#
_symmetry.space_group_name_H-M   'P 1'
#
loop_
_entity.id
_entity.type
_entity.pdbx_description
1 polymer ?
#
loop_
_entity_poly.entity_id
_entity_poly.type
_entity_poly.pdbx_seq_one_letter_code
_entity_poly.pdbx_strand_id
1 'polypeptide(L)'
;MKTALAGCIALAFSAFAGATVAADATRPELSVWYRFEAPGELGHSFGTAVWPATAWRADAVAEGKFGSGIKLSGAPGNGLYLPNPVSFFGADVAVGTIALWVRPDAIDPGQRVIIDFMKDAGNTKVDGYETVIMAEGDVIKAQPCLGWQMQAPGALRAGEWTHVTLTWDSTTGTALYVNGAKVADKAGKFTPTPLDAYWPGRVGCHTPGGGYPFAGTLDELRLLNRRVSDADVLVLKDTDPAMPQLQIEAHEAGSFKVRNTGATGVALSLDVWEPGRQLTPPFYGFLPTSFTRVWTAGAAPCRNAIQPVPVSANGMLLFGPHLDPAYLGPHRLRLMTGVGLAHCEVRADELLPTTPPWFSHLWNRSAEPLPLVRRGLDVAPLRPPPATYMTGSPAIEVTVLNDLGRHIACELRTDVRRGSDKLSETSTRLRLGVGERRTLALPVAGALGPGEYQVRHEAILDDGTAVPLSPWTLFITEAGTLNSICDVAAAYTTAPDDEATLQAMASDGIAAVRLAGKQDPCSIARNLSAILRHGMRALCVPAASYRSVCTSPASRAELRRAAADRGAYLRDSPGVLQQLIAGEGLSHPPCYCESCVQAFRTHLQVRYLTLDELNRRWGSNYGAWDEIQPLGSPKDVDETAERLKIMKVAMDLPQDNTQRWKKLFELDRPRAIEWKRWHDQVLVDWYQDFALAFLSTNGGRTPISESPCWPNFESHILFALGAIGDNGGMDLYLPGDRPTSLGYPAELFLNFDMNRSIFESRGKPLMVHELYVQDNSPVGHALAQGWWLTGRGYTLLTYFTYNYYLEGTRNKLPLVFALKDKEGKPYPCYESFCRFSRDIKAFQSRFDAHSLRCDPPQVALFMGDDVSLANALETGGAAWEAAGVHGHNGAYWLTERNGFATDFVNDAGLTQLEGKRVLIVPWCHVIRETSLLAMAEFARRGGTVVFDGAIGLLDDAYRPYAPLPGGSAFSTALSVSISAYDDQPNQIRLADGRDLPCRGIATGLTAPTANVLLKDAAGNPALIELPVGKGRVVWFLSNLGRMNLSRAPAPAALDLWRSVLEKAGVAPRWRLVPDPAQTDAVADPTQGRKDVSLFDASVRSKDGRELFVFLTSFFGPTKGDLLLTLPDGAYSATDAQTDAPVDGGAGSDGYRIPVDLPAFGTRVLHITAAKGAPFKDW
;
A
#
# COMPACT_ATOMS: atom_id res chain seq x y z
N MET A 1 -44.14 15.43 -12.18
CA MET A 1 -42.89 14.65 -12.10
C MET A 1 -42.69 13.63 -13.25
N LYS A 2 -43.36 13.78 -14.41
CA LYS A 2 -43.15 12.93 -15.62
C LYS A 2 -42.86 13.69 -16.92
N THR A 3 -42.66 15.01 -16.86
CA THR A 3 -42.42 15.88 -18.03
C THR A 3 -41.13 16.70 -17.95
N ALA A 4 -40.33 16.56 -16.89
CA ALA A 4 -39.01 17.19 -16.77
C ALA A 4 -37.84 16.30 -17.26
N LEU A 5 -38.12 15.02 -17.60
CA LEU A 5 -37.10 14.06 -18.01
C LEU A 5 -36.83 14.04 -19.52
N ALA A 6 -37.68 14.69 -20.34
CA ALA A 6 -37.54 14.69 -21.79
C ALA A 6 -36.72 15.87 -22.35
N GLY A 7 -36.50 16.93 -21.56
CA GLY A 7 -35.74 18.12 -21.98
C GLY A 7 -34.22 18.02 -21.76
N CYS A 8 -33.75 17.16 -20.84
CA CYS A 8 -32.32 17.02 -20.54
C CYS A 8 -31.58 16.03 -21.45
N ILE A 9 -32.29 15.23 -22.25
CA ILE A 9 -31.68 14.23 -23.16
C ILE A 9 -31.25 14.87 -24.49
N ALA A 10 -31.80 16.02 -24.88
CA ALA A 10 -31.48 16.66 -26.16
C ALA A 10 -30.28 17.65 -26.11
N LEU A 11 -29.81 18.04 -24.92
CA LEU A 11 -28.63 18.91 -24.76
C LEU A 11 -27.33 18.13 -24.44
N ALA A 12 -27.43 16.81 -24.21
CA ALA A 12 -26.27 15.94 -24.05
C ALA A 12 -25.73 15.37 -25.37
N PHE A 13 -26.50 15.46 -26.47
CA PHE A 13 -26.13 14.86 -27.77
C PHE A 13 -25.40 15.81 -28.75
N SER A 14 -25.27 17.09 -28.44
CA SER A 14 -24.55 18.07 -29.29
C SER A 14 -23.19 18.50 -28.75
N ALA A 15 -22.78 18.04 -27.56
CA ALA A 15 -21.42 18.24 -27.03
C ALA A 15 -20.45 17.06 -27.32
N PHE A 16 -20.95 15.96 -27.91
CA PHE A 16 -20.14 14.80 -28.31
C PHE A 16 -19.82 14.73 -29.82
N ALA A 17 -20.22 15.75 -30.59
CA ALA A 17 -19.92 15.86 -32.02
C ALA A 17 -18.92 17.01 -32.25
N GLY A 18 -17.70 16.84 -31.76
CA GLY A 18 -16.66 17.88 -31.88
C GLY A 18 -15.32 17.57 -31.25
N ALA A 19 -15.09 16.34 -30.79
CA ALA A 19 -13.76 15.85 -30.48
C ALA A 19 -13.43 14.72 -31.46
N THR A 20 -12.78 15.07 -32.56
CA THR A 20 -11.83 14.13 -33.18
C THR A 20 -10.88 13.70 -32.07
N VAL A 21 -11.12 12.51 -31.52
CA VAL A 21 -10.13 11.82 -30.70
C VAL A 21 -8.89 11.73 -31.59
N ALA A 22 -7.86 12.50 -31.24
CA ALA A 22 -6.54 12.24 -31.74
C ALA A 22 -6.21 10.81 -31.31
N ALA A 23 -6.20 9.90 -32.28
CA ALA A 23 -5.66 8.57 -32.15
C ALA A 23 -4.17 8.72 -31.86
N ASP A 24 -3.76 8.73 -30.58
CA ASP A 24 -2.35 8.47 -30.23
C ASP A 24 -2.12 8.18 -28.73
N ALA A 25 -3.00 7.37 -28.12
CA ALA A 25 -2.58 6.51 -27.01
C ALA A 25 -2.32 5.13 -27.61
N THR A 26 -1.10 4.87 -28.05
CA THR A 26 -0.70 3.57 -28.60
C THR A 26 -0.96 2.50 -27.54
N ARG A 27 -1.86 1.56 -27.82
CA ARG A 27 -2.00 0.35 -27.00
C ARG A 27 -0.63 -0.33 -26.93
N PRO A 28 -0.23 -0.91 -25.78
CA PRO A 28 1.04 -1.62 -25.69
C PRO A 28 1.07 -2.74 -26.73
N GLU A 29 2.20 -2.88 -27.44
CA GLU A 29 2.41 -3.99 -28.36
C GLU A 29 2.61 -5.28 -27.57
N LEU A 30 1.58 -6.12 -27.57
CA LEU A 30 1.54 -7.41 -26.89
C LEU A 30 1.88 -8.54 -27.87
N SER A 31 2.63 -9.50 -27.38
CA SER A 31 3.03 -10.72 -28.06
C SER A 31 2.98 -11.90 -27.11
N VAL A 32 2.48 -13.03 -27.60
CA VAL A 32 2.38 -14.30 -26.86
C VAL A 32 2.85 -15.46 -27.75
N TRP A 33 3.60 -16.38 -27.14
CA TRP A 33 4.15 -17.59 -27.74
C TRP A 33 3.73 -18.81 -26.91
N TYR A 34 3.28 -19.89 -27.54
CA TYR A 34 3.04 -21.16 -26.87
C TYR A 34 4.02 -22.20 -27.38
N ARG A 35 4.76 -22.82 -26.44
CA ARG A 35 5.67 -23.94 -26.72
C ARG A 35 5.08 -25.20 -26.12
N PHE A 36 5.12 -26.30 -26.84
CA PHE A 36 4.45 -27.54 -26.48
C PHE A 36 5.45 -28.61 -26.06
N GLU A 37 6.42 -28.23 -25.21
CA GLU A 37 7.62 -29.05 -24.90
C GLU A 37 7.31 -30.28 -24.04
N ALA A 38 6.30 -30.19 -23.16
CA ALA A 38 5.88 -31.28 -22.30
C ALA A 38 4.36 -31.27 -22.07
N PRO A 39 3.74 -32.44 -21.79
CA PRO A 39 2.30 -32.53 -21.51
C PRO A 39 1.78 -31.56 -20.44
N GLY A 40 2.58 -31.32 -19.39
CA GLY A 40 2.23 -30.40 -18.29
C GLY A 40 2.39 -28.92 -18.64
N GLU A 41 2.92 -28.57 -19.81
CA GLU A 41 3.25 -27.20 -20.23
C GLU A 41 2.46 -26.73 -21.46
N LEU A 42 1.52 -27.54 -21.98
CA LEU A 42 0.79 -27.25 -23.23
C LEU A 42 0.02 -25.92 -23.21
N GLY A 43 -0.36 -25.46 -22.02
CA GLY A 43 -1.03 -24.18 -21.80
C GLY A 43 -0.10 -23.01 -21.47
N HIS A 44 1.21 -23.24 -21.33
CA HIS A 44 2.16 -22.21 -20.91
C HIS A 44 2.49 -21.27 -22.07
N SER A 45 2.39 -19.97 -21.77
CA SER A 45 2.61 -18.89 -22.71
C SER A 45 3.82 -18.05 -22.30
N PHE A 46 4.63 -17.64 -23.25
CA PHE A 46 5.76 -16.72 -23.10
C PHE A 46 5.49 -15.43 -23.88
N GLY A 47 6.24 -14.34 -23.67
CA GLY A 47 6.16 -13.13 -24.50
C GLY A 47 6.08 -11.83 -23.70
N THR A 48 5.66 -10.73 -24.35
CA THR A 48 5.46 -9.43 -23.67
C THR A 48 4.18 -9.40 -22.83
N ALA A 49 3.28 -10.36 -23.06
CA ALA A 49 2.16 -10.67 -22.18
C ALA A 49 2.20 -12.15 -21.77
N VAL A 50 1.78 -12.45 -20.54
CA VAL A 50 1.50 -13.82 -20.09
C VAL A 50 0.01 -14.07 -20.30
N TRP A 51 -0.31 -15.03 -21.15
CA TRP A 51 -1.68 -15.35 -21.58
C TRP A 51 -1.88 -16.87 -21.59
N PRO A 52 -1.99 -17.52 -20.42
CA PRO A 52 -1.91 -18.97 -20.32
C PRO A 52 -3.21 -19.63 -20.84
N ALA A 53 -3.08 -20.68 -21.65
CA ALA A 53 -4.21 -21.42 -22.19
C ALA A 53 -4.50 -22.68 -21.36
N THR A 54 -5.70 -23.23 -21.49
CA THR A 54 -6.04 -24.56 -20.93
C THR A 54 -6.05 -25.58 -22.06
N ALA A 55 -5.25 -26.62 -21.97
CA ALA A 55 -5.36 -27.76 -22.89
C ALA A 55 -6.59 -28.61 -22.51
N TRP A 56 -7.45 -28.90 -23.47
CA TRP A 56 -8.65 -29.71 -23.25
C TRP A 56 -8.63 -30.94 -24.15
N ARG A 57 -8.59 -32.12 -23.51
CA ARG A 57 -8.42 -33.42 -24.17
C ARG A 57 -7.14 -33.53 -25.03
N ALA A 58 -6.21 -32.61 -24.87
CA ALA A 58 -4.96 -32.52 -25.60
C ALA A 58 -3.81 -32.65 -24.59
N ASP A 59 -3.59 -33.86 -24.08
CA ASP A 59 -2.56 -34.14 -23.05
C ASP A 59 -1.31 -34.80 -23.65
N ALA A 60 -1.20 -34.80 -24.99
CA ALA A 60 -0.15 -35.48 -25.71
C ALA A 60 0.71 -34.47 -26.49
N VAL A 61 2.02 -34.54 -26.27
CA VAL A 61 3.02 -33.92 -27.15
C VAL A 61 3.46 -34.93 -28.20
N ALA A 62 3.78 -34.47 -29.39
CA ALA A 62 4.41 -35.25 -30.46
C ALA A 62 5.64 -34.51 -30.98
N GLU A 63 6.41 -35.14 -31.86
CA GLU A 63 7.53 -34.47 -32.54
C GLU A 63 7.03 -33.20 -33.23
N GLY A 64 7.57 -32.06 -32.80
CA GLY A 64 7.27 -30.72 -33.30
C GLY A 64 8.04 -30.39 -34.57
N LYS A 65 7.85 -29.17 -35.09
CA LYS A 65 8.76 -28.59 -36.07
C LYS A 65 10.09 -28.23 -35.41
N PHE A 66 10.01 -27.72 -34.18
CA PHE A 66 11.13 -27.47 -33.28
C PHE A 66 10.82 -28.13 -31.94
N GLY A 67 11.64 -29.08 -31.50
CA GLY A 67 11.37 -29.80 -30.25
C GLY A 67 10.05 -30.60 -30.30
N SER A 68 9.10 -30.25 -29.44
CA SER A 68 7.80 -30.93 -29.33
C SER A 68 6.62 -30.02 -29.69
N GLY A 69 5.59 -30.59 -30.32
CA GLY A 69 4.36 -29.92 -30.73
C GLY A 69 3.12 -30.49 -30.02
N ILE A 70 2.01 -29.73 -29.98
CA ILE A 70 0.74 -30.22 -29.45
C ILE A 70 0.07 -31.16 -30.44
N LYS A 71 -0.24 -32.38 -29.99
CA LYS A 71 -0.92 -33.39 -30.80
C LYS A 71 -2.44 -33.29 -30.60
N LEU A 72 -3.16 -33.02 -31.68
CA LEU A 72 -4.61 -32.95 -31.72
C LEU A 72 -5.18 -34.18 -32.43
N SER A 73 -6.09 -34.86 -31.74
CA SER A 73 -6.75 -36.10 -32.14
C SER A 73 -7.90 -35.90 -33.14
N GLY A 74 -8.38 -34.68 -33.33
CA GLY A 74 -9.59 -34.40 -34.12
C GLY A 74 -10.91 -34.74 -33.43
N ALA A 75 -10.90 -35.03 -32.13
CA ALA A 75 -12.14 -35.20 -31.36
C ALA A 75 -12.83 -33.83 -31.10
N PRO A 76 -14.18 -33.76 -31.02
CA PRO A 76 -14.88 -32.52 -30.69
C PRO A 76 -14.39 -31.90 -29.38
N GLY A 77 -14.11 -30.60 -29.44
CA GLY A 77 -13.56 -29.80 -28.33
C GLY A 77 -12.07 -30.03 -28.05
N ASN A 78 -11.36 -30.87 -28.81
CA ASN A 78 -9.95 -31.12 -28.58
C ASN A 78 -9.09 -29.94 -29.04
N GLY A 79 -8.31 -29.34 -28.14
CA GLY A 79 -7.55 -28.14 -28.47
C GLY A 79 -7.04 -27.35 -27.26
N LEU A 80 -6.53 -26.15 -27.53
CA LEU A 80 -6.18 -25.16 -26.51
C LEU A 80 -7.28 -24.11 -26.40
N TYR A 81 -7.60 -23.78 -25.15
CA TYR A 81 -8.59 -22.80 -24.76
C TYR A 81 -7.83 -21.58 -24.25
N LEU A 82 -7.66 -20.59 -25.11
CA LEU A 82 -6.96 -19.34 -24.82
C LEU A 82 -7.84 -18.49 -23.88
N PRO A 83 -7.27 -17.60 -23.05
CA PRO A 83 -8.10 -16.66 -22.29
C PRO A 83 -8.88 -15.71 -23.22
N ASN A 84 -9.72 -14.87 -22.62
CA ASN A 84 -10.57 -13.93 -23.37
C ASN A 84 -9.73 -13.07 -24.37
N PRO A 85 -9.97 -13.16 -25.69
CA PRO A 85 -9.26 -12.38 -26.71
C PRO A 85 -9.41 -10.87 -26.59
N VAL A 86 -10.45 -10.36 -25.92
CA VAL A 86 -10.63 -8.91 -25.64
C VAL A 86 -9.50 -8.36 -24.81
N SER A 87 -8.91 -9.14 -23.89
CA SER A 87 -7.79 -8.67 -23.07
C SER A 87 -6.49 -8.52 -23.86
N PHE A 88 -6.40 -9.13 -25.05
CA PHE A 88 -5.20 -9.14 -25.88
C PHE A 88 -5.34 -8.24 -27.13
N PHE A 89 -6.44 -8.36 -27.87
CA PHE A 89 -6.71 -7.60 -29.10
C PHE A 89 -7.61 -6.37 -28.88
N GLY A 90 -8.30 -6.28 -27.73
CA GLY A 90 -9.36 -5.31 -27.45
C GLY A 90 -10.73 -5.73 -27.99
N ALA A 91 -11.76 -4.91 -27.75
CA ALA A 91 -13.15 -5.24 -28.10
C ALA A 91 -13.39 -5.40 -29.61
N ASP A 92 -12.57 -4.76 -30.44
CA ASP A 92 -12.56 -4.90 -31.90
C ASP A 92 -11.17 -5.36 -32.30
N VAL A 93 -11.05 -6.51 -32.98
CA VAL A 93 -9.76 -7.10 -33.42
C VAL A 93 -9.19 -6.31 -34.61
N ALA A 94 -8.90 -5.04 -34.40
CA ALA A 94 -8.59 -4.09 -35.46
C ALA A 94 -7.22 -4.32 -36.11
N VAL A 95 -6.26 -4.84 -35.37
CA VAL A 95 -4.90 -5.11 -35.84
C VAL A 95 -4.37 -6.37 -35.15
N GLY A 96 -3.61 -7.18 -35.88
CA GLY A 96 -2.96 -8.34 -35.28
C GLY A 96 -2.24 -9.25 -36.26
N THR A 97 -1.57 -10.26 -35.70
CA THR A 97 -0.87 -11.32 -36.42
C THR A 97 -1.04 -12.65 -35.69
N ILE A 98 -1.31 -13.71 -36.45
CA ILE A 98 -1.30 -15.11 -36.01
C ILE A 98 -0.26 -15.84 -36.87
N ALA A 99 0.71 -16.51 -36.24
CA ALA A 99 1.67 -17.38 -36.95
C ALA A 99 1.83 -18.71 -36.21
N LEU A 100 1.90 -19.81 -36.94
CA LEU A 100 2.13 -21.14 -36.37
C LEU A 100 2.60 -22.16 -37.42
N TRP A 101 3.19 -23.25 -36.95
CA TRP A 101 3.46 -24.44 -37.74
C TRP A 101 2.31 -25.44 -37.62
N VAL A 102 1.87 -25.99 -38.75
CA VAL A 102 0.75 -26.93 -38.86
C VAL A 102 1.20 -28.18 -39.61
N ARG A 103 0.97 -29.37 -39.05
CA ARG A 103 1.17 -30.66 -39.71
C ARG A 103 -0.09 -31.52 -39.60
N PRO A 104 -0.95 -31.57 -40.64
CA PRO A 104 -2.16 -32.38 -40.60
C PRO A 104 -1.84 -33.87 -40.66
N ASP A 105 -2.60 -34.70 -39.94
CA ASP A 105 -2.43 -36.16 -39.98
C ASP A 105 -2.90 -36.75 -41.32
N ALA A 106 -3.96 -36.17 -41.88
CA ALA A 106 -4.51 -36.47 -43.20
C ALA A 106 -5.12 -35.21 -43.81
N ILE A 107 -5.26 -35.18 -45.14
CA ILE A 107 -5.99 -34.12 -45.83
C ILE A 107 -7.48 -34.43 -45.75
N ASP A 108 -8.21 -33.66 -44.95
CA ASP A 108 -9.65 -33.81 -44.73
C ASP A 108 -10.41 -32.83 -45.64
N PRO A 109 -11.34 -33.29 -46.51
CA PRO A 109 -12.09 -32.41 -47.39
C PRO A 109 -13.08 -31.49 -46.66
N GLY A 110 -13.38 -31.74 -45.37
CA GLY A 110 -14.24 -30.88 -44.55
C GLY A 110 -13.51 -29.67 -43.95
N GLN A 111 -14.28 -28.72 -43.45
CA GLN A 111 -13.74 -27.54 -42.75
C GLN A 111 -13.20 -27.91 -41.36
N ARG A 112 -11.97 -27.49 -41.06
CA ARG A 112 -11.27 -27.80 -39.80
C ARG A 112 -10.62 -26.53 -39.27
N VAL A 113 -11.01 -26.11 -38.06
CA VAL A 113 -10.51 -24.88 -37.44
C VAL A 113 -9.13 -25.13 -36.85
N ILE A 114 -8.16 -24.33 -37.27
CA ILE A 114 -6.81 -24.33 -36.70
C ILE A 114 -6.76 -23.35 -35.52
N ILE A 115 -7.30 -22.13 -35.70
CA ILE A 115 -7.44 -21.14 -34.62
C ILE A 115 -8.54 -20.13 -34.97
N ASP A 116 -9.35 -19.72 -33.98
CA ASP A 116 -10.38 -18.68 -34.12
C ASP A 116 -10.51 -17.73 -32.91
N PHE A 117 -10.99 -16.51 -33.19
CA PHE A 117 -11.48 -15.52 -32.21
C PHE A 117 -12.82 -14.98 -32.69
N MET A 118 -13.87 -15.09 -31.89
CA MET A 118 -15.25 -14.89 -32.38
C MET A 118 -16.02 -13.74 -31.71
N LYS A 119 -17.07 -13.28 -32.40
CA LYS A 119 -18.00 -12.24 -31.95
C LYS A 119 -19.06 -12.67 -30.96
N ASP A 120 -19.64 -13.85 -31.13
CA ASP A 120 -20.80 -14.33 -30.37
C ASP A 120 -20.84 -15.86 -30.42
N ALA A 121 -20.80 -16.51 -29.26
CA ALA A 121 -20.80 -17.96 -29.16
C ALA A 121 -22.09 -18.66 -29.59
N GLY A 122 -23.16 -17.92 -29.89
CA GLY A 122 -24.34 -18.46 -30.56
C GLY A 122 -24.08 -18.89 -32.01
N ASN A 123 -23.02 -18.41 -32.66
CA ASN A 123 -22.72 -18.73 -34.06
C ASN A 123 -21.99 -20.07 -34.21
N THR A 124 -22.76 -21.14 -34.41
CA THR A 124 -22.22 -22.49 -34.60
C THR A 124 -21.54 -22.75 -35.95
N LYS A 125 -21.52 -21.76 -36.86
CA LYS A 125 -20.86 -21.86 -38.18
C LYS A 125 -19.53 -21.11 -38.20
N VAL A 126 -18.67 -21.49 -39.15
CA VAL A 126 -17.46 -20.74 -39.51
C VAL A 126 -17.76 -19.98 -40.81
N ASP A 127 -18.39 -18.82 -40.69
CA ASP A 127 -18.91 -18.02 -41.80
C ASP A 127 -18.31 -16.61 -41.88
N GLY A 128 -17.31 -16.33 -41.05
CA GLY A 128 -16.54 -15.09 -41.11
C GLY A 128 -16.88 -14.04 -40.07
N TYR A 129 -17.75 -14.34 -39.11
CA TYR A 129 -17.94 -13.50 -37.91
C TYR A 129 -16.85 -13.74 -36.84
N GLU A 130 -15.76 -14.37 -37.26
CA GLU A 130 -14.59 -14.70 -36.49
C GLU A 130 -13.32 -14.29 -37.26
N THR A 131 -12.27 -13.95 -36.52
CA THR A 131 -10.90 -13.93 -37.03
C THR A 131 -10.38 -15.37 -36.98
N VAL A 132 -10.17 -16.01 -38.13
CA VAL A 132 -9.96 -17.46 -38.21
C VAL A 132 -8.89 -17.87 -39.21
N ILE A 133 -8.16 -18.94 -38.88
CA ILE A 133 -7.38 -19.77 -39.81
C ILE A 133 -7.98 -21.19 -39.78
N MET A 134 -8.32 -21.72 -40.94
CA MET A 134 -8.92 -23.04 -41.11
C MET A 134 -8.31 -23.79 -42.29
N ALA A 135 -8.44 -25.11 -42.28
CA ALA A 135 -8.14 -25.98 -43.41
C ALA A 135 -9.45 -26.51 -44.02
N GLU A 136 -9.50 -26.64 -45.34
CA GLU A 136 -10.56 -27.34 -46.07
C GLU A 136 -9.92 -28.06 -47.26
N GLY A 137 -9.76 -29.38 -47.15
CA GLY A 137 -8.88 -30.13 -48.04
C GLY A 137 -7.42 -29.73 -47.87
N ASP A 138 -6.71 -29.56 -48.98
CA ASP A 138 -5.31 -29.11 -49.03
C ASP A 138 -5.17 -27.56 -48.99
N VAL A 139 -6.29 -26.86 -48.81
CA VAL A 139 -6.38 -25.40 -48.86
C VAL A 139 -6.34 -24.80 -47.44
N ILE A 140 -5.43 -23.85 -47.20
CA ILE A 140 -5.53 -22.95 -46.04
C ILE A 140 -6.46 -21.79 -46.39
N LYS A 141 -7.45 -21.55 -45.54
CA LYS A 141 -8.32 -20.38 -45.60
C LYS A 141 -8.10 -19.52 -44.35
N ALA A 142 -7.87 -18.23 -44.54
CA ALA A 142 -7.64 -17.29 -43.45
C ALA A 142 -8.52 -16.06 -43.65
N GLN A 143 -9.13 -15.59 -42.57
CA GLN A 143 -10.12 -14.53 -42.64
C GLN A 143 -10.05 -13.67 -41.37
N PRO A 144 -9.69 -12.37 -41.47
CA PRO A 144 -9.64 -11.50 -40.30
C PRO A 144 -11.03 -10.99 -39.88
N CYS A 145 -11.97 -10.88 -40.82
CA CYS A 145 -13.33 -10.42 -40.60
C CYS A 145 -14.29 -10.89 -41.72
N LEU A 146 -15.58 -10.61 -41.57
CA LEU A 146 -16.62 -11.01 -42.52
C LEU A 146 -16.34 -10.49 -43.94
N GLY A 147 -16.36 -11.39 -44.93
CA GLY A 147 -16.14 -11.06 -46.35
C GLY A 147 -14.67 -10.91 -46.78
N TRP A 148 -13.71 -10.98 -45.85
CA TRP A 148 -12.28 -10.77 -46.12
C TRP A 148 -11.46 -12.06 -46.17
N GLN A 149 -12.06 -13.15 -46.64
CA GLN A 149 -11.38 -14.44 -46.77
C GLN A 149 -10.26 -14.41 -47.82
N MET A 150 -9.14 -15.01 -47.48
CA MET A 150 -8.01 -15.32 -48.36
C MET A 150 -7.79 -16.83 -48.36
N GLN A 151 -7.28 -17.37 -49.47
CA GLN A 151 -7.06 -18.80 -49.64
C GLN A 151 -5.68 -19.08 -50.21
N ALA A 152 -5.09 -20.19 -49.80
CA ALA A 152 -3.84 -20.71 -50.33
C ALA A 152 -4.05 -22.19 -50.75
N PRO A 153 -4.47 -22.44 -52.00
CA PRO A 153 -4.69 -23.79 -52.51
C PRO A 153 -3.40 -24.61 -52.54
N GLY A 154 -3.47 -25.89 -52.18
CA GLY A 154 -2.30 -26.80 -52.18
C GLY A 154 -1.25 -26.48 -51.12
N ALA A 155 -1.59 -25.71 -50.08
CA ALA A 155 -0.67 -25.30 -49.02
C ALA A 155 -0.40 -26.40 -47.98
N LEU A 156 -1.32 -27.36 -47.83
CA LEU A 156 -1.20 -28.45 -46.86
C LEU A 156 -0.94 -29.80 -47.53
N ARG A 157 -0.08 -30.61 -46.91
CA ARG A 157 0.14 -32.02 -47.26
C ARG A 157 0.14 -32.86 -45.99
N ALA A 158 -0.44 -34.05 -46.05
CA ALA A 158 -0.50 -34.95 -44.91
C ALA A 158 0.91 -35.29 -44.42
N GLY A 159 1.15 -35.13 -43.12
CA GLY A 159 2.44 -35.42 -42.49
C GLY A 159 3.56 -34.41 -42.75
N GLU A 160 3.35 -33.37 -43.56
CA GLU A 160 4.35 -32.31 -43.81
C GLU A 160 4.06 -31.08 -42.96
N TRP A 161 5.13 -30.42 -42.47
CA TRP A 161 5.04 -29.18 -41.73
C TRP A 161 4.87 -27.98 -42.68
N THR A 162 3.83 -27.19 -42.46
CA THR A 162 3.56 -25.93 -43.16
C THR A 162 3.50 -24.78 -42.16
N HIS A 163 4.28 -23.72 -42.37
CA HIS A 163 4.18 -22.49 -41.58
C HIS A 163 3.12 -21.58 -42.18
N VAL A 164 2.15 -21.15 -41.37
CA VAL A 164 1.04 -20.30 -41.80
C VAL A 164 1.05 -19.02 -41.00
N THR A 165 1.00 -17.86 -41.67
CA THR A 165 0.88 -16.55 -41.03
C THR A 165 -0.27 -15.75 -41.61
N LEU A 166 -1.18 -15.26 -40.75
CA LEU A 166 -2.19 -14.25 -41.08
C LEU A 166 -1.81 -12.94 -40.37
N THR A 167 -1.73 -11.84 -41.12
CA THR A 167 -1.52 -10.50 -40.53
C THR A 167 -2.56 -9.52 -41.07
N TRP A 168 -3.02 -8.59 -40.24
CA TRP A 168 -4.04 -7.61 -40.61
C TRP A 168 -3.92 -6.30 -39.86
N ASP A 169 -4.43 -5.26 -40.51
CA ASP A 169 -4.75 -3.96 -39.94
C ASP A 169 -5.98 -3.45 -40.69
N SER A 170 -7.06 -3.23 -39.96
CA SER A 170 -8.37 -2.78 -40.46
C SER A 170 -8.32 -1.48 -41.27
N THR A 171 -7.23 -0.72 -41.16
CA THR A 171 -7.03 0.53 -41.90
C THR A 171 -6.24 0.35 -43.21
N THR A 172 -5.40 -0.70 -43.30
CA THR A 172 -4.47 -0.89 -44.42
C THR A 172 -4.66 -2.20 -45.19
N GLY A 173 -5.27 -3.22 -44.59
CA GLY A 173 -5.59 -4.50 -45.23
C GLY A 173 -4.99 -5.71 -44.51
N THR A 174 -4.97 -6.86 -45.19
CA THR A 174 -4.56 -8.15 -44.63
C THR A 174 -3.74 -8.96 -45.64
N ALA A 175 -2.87 -9.83 -45.14
CA ALA A 175 -2.06 -10.74 -45.96
C ALA A 175 -1.93 -12.13 -45.31
N LEU A 176 -1.90 -13.15 -46.15
CA LEU A 176 -1.70 -14.56 -45.82
C LEU A 176 -0.38 -15.04 -46.41
N TYR A 177 0.39 -15.75 -45.59
CA TYR A 177 1.70 -16.30 -45.96
C TYR A 177 1.75 -17.79 -45.68
N VAL A 178 2.43 -18.51 -46.56
CA VAL A 178 2.73 -19.93 -46.43
C VAL A 178 4.23 -20.13 -46.58
N ASN A 179 4.86 -20.76 -45.59
CA ASN A 179 6.32 -20.98 -45.54
C ASN A 179 7.12 -19.69 -45.76
N GLY A 180 6.63 -18.57 -45.21
CA GLY A 180 7.24 -17.24 -45.28
C GLY A 180 7.01 -16.48 -46.59
N ALA A 181 6.46 -17.13 -47.63
CA ALA A 181 6.10 -16.47 -48.88
C ALA A 181 4.67 -15.92 -48.79
N LYS A 182 4.46 -14.67 -49.23
CA LYS A 182 3.13 -14.07 -49.34
C LYS A 182 2.36 -14.74 -50.47
N VAL A 183 1.24 -15.38 -50.15
CA VAL A 183 0.44 -16.17 -51.12
C VAL A 183 -0.90 -15.52 -51.45
N ALA A 184 -1.42 -14.66 -50.59
CA ALA A 184 -2.60 -13.86 -50.85
C ALA A 184 -2.59 -12.57 -50.00
N ASP A 185 -3.20 -11.51 -50.50
CA ASP A 185 -3.43 -10.28 -49.75
C ASP A 185 -4.71 -9.57 -50.23
N LYS A 186 -5.23 -8.69 -49.37
CA LYS A 186 -6.30 -7.74 -49.69
C LYS A 186 -5.97 -6.40 -49.05
N ALA A 187 -5.83 -5.36 -49.85
CA ALA A 187 -5.60 -3.99 -49.38
C ALA A 187 -6.91 -3.23 -49.18
N GLY A 188 -6.92 -2.28 -48.24
CA GLY A 188 -8.07 -1.40 -47.99
C GLY A 188 -8.66 -1.55 -46.59
N LYS A 189 -9.65 -0.69 -46.28
CA LYS A 189 -10.27 -0.63 -44.96
C LYS A 189 -11.37 -1.67 -44.79
N PHE A 190 -11.46 -2.29 -43.63
CA PHE A 190 -12.55 -3.21 -43.27
C PHE A 190 -13.03 -3.00 -41.84
N THR A 191 -14.25 -3.44 -41.56
CA THR A 191 -14.80 -3.42 -40.20
C THR A 191 -14.23 -4.60 -39.41
N PRO A 192 -13.48 -4.37 -38.32
CA PRO A 192 -12.95 -5.45 -37.50
C PRO A 192 -14.04 -6.35 -36.95
N THR A 193 -13.69 -7.61 -36.66
CA THR A 193 -14.57 -8.50 -35.89
C THR A 193 -14.68 -7.97 -34.46
N PRO A 194 -15.87 -7.60 -33.97
CA PRO A 194 -16.06 -7.30 -32.55
C PRO A 194 -16.00 -8.62 -31.78
N LEU A 195 -15.38 -8.63 -30.60
CA LEU A 195 -15.22 -9.82 -29.75
C LEU A 195 -16.18 -9.80 -28.57
N ASP A 196 -16.61 -10.99 -28.15
CA ASP A 196 -17.34 -11.16 -26.90
C ASP A 196 -16.37 -11.26 -25.72
N ALA A 197 -16.59 -10.47 -24.67
CA ALA A 197 -15.77 -10.45 -23.46
C ALA A 197 -15.95 -11.69 -22.55
N TYR A 198 -16.86 -12.60 -22.88
CA TYR A 198 -17.12 -13.80 -22.07
C TYR A 198 -16.60 -15.11 -22.67
N TRP A 199 -16.03 -15.09 -23.88
CA TRP A 199 -15.63 -16.32 -24.58
C TRP A 199 -14.12 -16.44 -24.81
N PRO A 200 -13.54 -17.66 -24.63
CA PRO A 200 -12.13 -17.92 -24.91
C PRO A 200 -11.86 -17.98 -26.42
N GLY A 201 -10.65 -17.64 -26.84
CA GLY A 201 -10.16 -18.03 -28.17
C GLY A 201 -9.87 -19.54 -28.22
N ARG A 202 -9.94 -20.17 -29.40
CA ARG A 202 -9.63 -21.60 -29.52
C ARG A 202 -8.60 -21.92 -30.57
N VAL A 203 -7.83 -22.97 -30.28
CA VAL A 203 -6.86 -23.59 -31.18
C VAL A 203 -7.24 -25.05 -31.35
N GLY A 204 -7.40 -25.51 -32.59
CA GLY A 204 -7.72 -26.91 -32.91
C GLY A 204 -9.20 -27.25 -33.03
N CYS A 205 -10.11 -26.36 -32.63
CA CYS A 205 -11.55 -26.51 -32.87
C CYS A 205 -12.27 -25.15 -32.82
N HIS A 206 -13.50 -25.11 -33.33
CA HIS A 206 -14.36 -23.92 -33.32
C HIS A 206 -14.85 -23.59 -31.92
N THR A 207 -14.96 -22.29 -31.60
CA THR A 207 -15.27 -21.79 -30.25
C THR A 207 -16.63 -22.27 -29.69
N PRO A 208 -17.73 -22.34 -30.46
CA PRO A 208 -18.98 -22.94 -29.99
C PRO A 208 -18.98 -24.46 -30.10
N GLY A 209 -19.29 -25.15 -28.99
CA GLY A 209 -19.54 -26.59 -28.95
C GLY A 209 -18.34 -27.51 -29.29
N GLY A 210 -17.18 -26.95 -29.67
CA GLY A 210 -16.01 -27.74 -30.07
C GLY A 210 -16.13 -28.35 -31.46
N GLY A 211 -16.92 -27.72 -32.34
CA GLY A 211 -17.14 -28.15 -33.72
C GLY A 211 -15.90 -28.00 -34.60
N TYR A 212 -15.96 -28.53 -35.83
CA TYR A 212 -14.89 -28.46 -36.83
C TYR A 212 -13.48 -28.84 -36.31
N PRO A 213 -13.32 -29.96 -35.58
CA PRO A 213 -12.08 -30.28 -34.88
C PRO A 213 -10.97 -30.66 -35.85
N PHE A 214 -9.77 -30.09 -35.67
CA PHE A 214 -8.59 -30.37 -36.48
C PHE A 214 -7.80 -31.57 -35.93
N ALA A 215 -7.39 -32.47 -36.82
CA ALA A 215 -6.54 -33.63 -36.50
C ALA A 215 -5.12 -33.41 -37.08
N GLY A 216 -4.12 -33.31 -36.21
CA GLY A 216 -2.77 -32.98 -36.62
C GLY A 216 -1.88 -32.58 -35.46
N THR A 217 -0.65 -32.16 -35.77
CA THR A 217 0.27 -31.56 -34.81
C THR A 217 0.41 -30.08 -35.10
N LEU A 218 0.32 -29.23 -34.07
CA LEU A 218 0.61 -27.81 -34.17
C LEU A 218 1.88 -27.51 -33.37
N ASP A 219 2.63 -26.50 -33.82
CA ASP A 219 3.84 -26.08 -33.13
C ASP A 219 4.06 -24.57 -33.27
N GLU A 220 4.81 -23.99 -32.33
CA GLU A 220 5.23 -22.58 -32.36
C GLU A 220 4.07 -21.60 -32.61
N LEU A 221 2.99 -21.65 -31.80
CA LEU A 221 1.88 -20.70 -31.94
C LEU A 221 2.28 -19.32 -31.43
N ARG A 222 2.11 -18.30 -32.29
CA ARG A 222 2.52 -16.91 -32.08
C ARG A 222 1.34 -15.97 -32.32
N LEU A 223 1.02 -15.14 -31.33
CA LEU A 223 -0.06 -14.17 -31.39
C LEU A 223 0.50 -12.78 -31.09
N LEU A 224 0.15 -11.79 -31.92
CA LEU A 224 0.55 -10.40 -31.74
C LEU A 224 -0.62 -9.46 -31.97
N ASN A 225 -0.76 -8.42 -31.16
CA ASN A 225 -1.75 -7.35 -31.36
C ASN A 225 -1.24 -6.23 -32.30
N ARG A 226 -0.26 -6.55 -33.15
CA ARG A 226 0.31 -5.66 -34.18
C ARG A 226 0.43 -6.38 -35.52
N ARG A 227 0.48 -5.60 -36.60
CA ARG A 227 0.75 -6.12 -37.95
C ARG A 227 2.25 -6.37 -38.12
N VAL A 228 2.62 -7.49 -38.74
CA VAL A 228 4.01 -7.88 -39.01
C VAL A 228 4.33 -7.65 -40.50
N SER A 229 5.52 -7.17 -40.82
CA SER A 229 5.91 -6.83 -42.20
C SER A 229 6.26 -8.08 -43.02
N ASP A 230 6.19 -7.98 -44.36
CA ASP A 230 6.53 -9.07 -45.28
C ASP A 230 7.94 -9.64 -45.02
N ALA A 231 8.91 -8.78 -44.69
CA ALA A 231 10.29 -9.18 -44.39
C ALA A 231 10.39 -9.95 -43.06
N ASP A 232 9.64 -9.53 -42.05
CA ASP A 232 9.66 -10.16 -40.73
C ASP A 232 8.96 -11.53 -40.76
N VAL A 233 7.92 -11.70 -41.60
CA VAL A 233 7.25 -12.99 -41.80
C VAL A 233 8.18 -14.03 -42.43
N LEU A 234 9.07 -13.60 -43.34
CA LEU A 234 10.03 -14.52 -43.97
C LEU A 234 10.98 -15.14 -42.93
N VAL A 235 11.31 -14.39 -41.88
CA VAL A 235 12.22 -14.83 -40.82
C VAL A 235 11.49 -15.60 -39.71
N LEU A 236 10.21 -15.29 -39.46
CA LEU A 236 9.38 -15.97 -38.46
C LEU A 236 9.42 -17.49 -38.57
N LYS A 237 9.44 -18.03 -39.80
CA LYS A 237 9.41 -19.48 -40.04
C LYS A 237 10.70 -20.19 -39.62
N ASP A 238 11.86 -19.52 -39.71
CA ASP A 238 13.18 -20.13 -39.49
C ASP A 238 13.74 -19.83 -38.09
N THR A 239 13.00 -19.06 -37.28
CA THR A 239 13.44 -18.64 -35.95
C THR A 239 12.90 -19.59 -34.88
N ASP A 240 13.75 -20.49 -34.39
CA ASP A 240 13.57 -21.17 -33.10
C ASP A 240 13.65 -20.10 -31.99
N PRO A 241 12.62 -19.95 -31.13
CA PRO A 241 12.63 -18.97 -30.05
C PRO A 241 13.51 -19.37 -28.85
N ALA A 242 14.35 -20.40 -28.94
CA ALA A 242 15.43 -20.59 -27.98
C ALA A 242 16.23 -19.28 -27.83
N MET A 243 16.43 -18.84 -26.58
CA MET A 243 17.15 -17.60 -26.25
C MET A 243 18.45 -17.52 -27.08
N PRO A 244 18.64 -16.49 -27.90
CA PRO A 244 19.80 -16.40 -28.77
C PRO A 244 21.07 -16.38 -27.92
N GLN A 245 22.01 -17.28 -28.22
CA GLN A 245 23.31 -17.30 -27.53
C GLN A 245 24.20 -16.24 -28.15
N LEU A 246 24.16 -15.02 -27.61
CA LEU A 246 24.94 -13.88 -28.09
C LEU A 246 26.07 -13.55 -27.14
N GLN A 247 27.24 -13.32 -27.71
CA GLN A 247 28.44 -12.88 -27.01
C GLN A 247 28.75 -11.46 -27.47
N ILE A 248 28.77 -10.51 -26.53
CA ILE A 248 29.08 -9.11 -26.84
C ILE A 248 30.46 -8.75 -26.31
N GLU A 249 31.28 -8.13 -27.14
CA GLU A 249 32.66 -7.74 -26.84
C GLU A 249 32.80 -6.22 -26.96
N ALA A 250 33.31 -5.58 -25.91
CA ALA A 250 33.71 -4.17 -26.00
C ALA A 250 34.81 -4.00 -27.05
N HIS A 251 34.72 -2.96 -27.88
CA HIS A 251 35.71 -2.69 -28.91
C HIS A 251 36.55 -1.45 -28.56
N GLU A 252 36.05 -0.27 -28.90
CA GLU A 252 36.67 1.03 -28.64
C GLU A 252 35.61 2.00 -28.09
N ALA A 253 36.02 3.13 -27.50
CA ALA A 253 35.09 4.09 -26.89
C ALA A 253 33.95 4.49 -27.85
N GLY A 254 32.72 4.09 -27.51
CA GLY A 254 31.52 4.34 -28.33
C GLY A 254 31.08 3.20 -29.26
N SER A 255 31.76 2.05 -29.25
CA SER A 255 31.44 0.90 -30.12
C SER A 255 31.54 -0.47 -29.43
N PHE A 256 30.78 -1.45 -29.92
CA PHE A 256 30.78 -2.83 -29.40
C PHE A 256 30.50 -3.86 -30.51
N LYS A 257 31.02 -5.08 -30.36
CA LYS A 257 30.83 -6.19 -31.30
C LYS A 257 29.86 -7.21 -30.72
N VAL A 258 28.88 -7.65 -31.50
CA VAL A 258 27.96 -8.74 -31.12
C VAL A 258 28.24 -9.96 -31.98
N ARG A 259 28.65 -11.06 -31.37
CA ARG A 259 28.84 -12.37 -32.00
C ARG A 259 27.68 -13.29 -31.64
N ASN A 260 27.07 -13.91 -32.64
CA ASN A 260 26.10 -14.97 -32.43
C ASN A 260 26.84 -16.30 -32.23
N THR A 261 26.84 -16.82 -31.00
CA THR A 261 27.45 -18.11 -30.63
C THR A 261 26.46 -19.28 -30.72
N GLY A 262 25.20 -19.01 -31.04
CA GLY A 262 24.16 -20.02 -31.23
C GLY A 262 24.30 -20.77 -32.55
N ALA A 263 23.65 -21.94 -32.62
CA ALA A 263 23.66 -22.81 -33.80
C ALA A 263 22.80 -22.30 -34.96
N THR A 264 21.95 -21.27 -34.74
CA THR A 264 21.03 -20.68 -35.71
C THR A 264 21.34 -19.20 -35.93
N GLY A 265 21.04 -18.66 -37.11
CA GLY A 265 21.21 -17.23 -37.40
C GLY A 265 20.18 -16.35 -36.68
N VAL A 266 20.55 -15.12 -36.30
CA VAL A 266 19.68 -14.18 -35.56
C VAL A 266 19.72 -12.79 -36.20
N ALA A 267 18.59 -12.08 -36.22
CA ALA A 267 18.57 -10.66 -36.62
C ALA A 267 18.86 -9.76 -35.41
N LEU A 268 19.68 -8.72 -35.56
CA LEU A 268 20.01 -7.80 -34.48
C LEU A 268 19.58 -6.37 -34.82
N SER A 269 18.85 -5.68 -33.94
CA SER A 269 18.60 -4.23 -34.02
C SER A 269 19.01 -3.52 -32.73
N LEU A 270 19.09 -2.19 -32.75
CA LEU A 270 19.53 -1.38 -31.61
C LEU A 270 18.55 -0.23 -31.35
N ASP A 271 17.99 -0.20 -30.14
CA ASP A 271 17.14 0.88 -29.64
C ASP A 271 17.91 1.78 -28.66
N VAL A 272 17.64 3.09 -28.73
CA VAL A 272 18.28 4.13 -27.90
C VAL A 272 17.20 4.95 -27.17
N TRP A 273 17.41 5.26 -25.89
CA TRP A 273 16.50 6.08 -25.07
C TRP A 273 16.81 7.58 -25.19
N GLU A 274 15.78 8.42 -25.33
CA GLU A 274 15.91 9.88 -25.33
C GLU A 274 15.88 10.47 -23.90
N PRO A 275 16.85 11.30 -23.49
CA PRO A 275 16.81 11.97 -22.19
C PRO A 275 15.70 13.04 -22.11
N GLY A 276 14.88 13.02 -21.05
CA GLY A 276 14.09 14.20 -20.65
C GLY A 276 12.57 14.17 -20.87
N ARG A 277 11.95 13.02 -21.22
CA ARG A 277 10.47 12.89 -21.20
C ARG A 277 10.01 12.05 -19.99
N GLN A 278 9.43 12.74 -19.01
CA GLN A 278 8.78 12.14 -17.84
C GLN A 278 7.50 11.39 -18.24
N LEU A 279 7.34 10.15 -17.80
CA LEU A 279 6.03 9.50 -17.68
C LEU A 279 5.64 9.49 -16.21
N THR A 280 4.46 10.02 -15.92
CA THR A 280 3.81 9.99 -14.60
C THR A 280 3.63 8.53 -14.17
N PRO A 281 4.18 8.08 -13.02
CA PRO A 281 3.91 6.74 -12.52
C PRO A 281 2.46 6.68 -12.01
N PRO A 282 1.64 5.69 -12.41
CA PRO A 282 0.42 5.39 -11.68
C PRO A 282 0.76 4.47 -10.50
N PHE A 283 0.47 4.87 -9.28
CA PHE A 283 0.24 3.90 -8.19
C PHE A 283 -0.89 4.37 -7.28
N TYR A 284 -1.69 3.39 -6.87
CA TYR A 284 -2.82 3.42 -5.92
C TYR A 284 -4.15 3.99 -6.45
N GLY A 285 -4.94 3.10 -7.06
CA GLY A 285 -6.35 3.35 -7.36
C GLY A 285 -7.00 2.13 -8.03
N PHE A 286 -8.17 1.75 -7.55
CA PHE A 286 -8.98 0.62 -8.01
C PHE A 286 -9.18 0.59 -9.53
N LEU A 287 -8.77 -0.50 -10.18
CA LEU A 287 -9.45 -1.06 -11.36
C LEU A 287 -9.38 -2.60 -11.31
N PRO A 288 -10.44 -3.31 -11.74
CA PRO A 288 -10.64 -4.71 -11.41
C PRO A 288 -9.97 -5.68 -12.39
N THR A 289 -9.70 -6.87 -11.87
CA THR A 289 -9.46 -8.16 -12.54
C THR A 289 -8.08 -8.48 -13.12
N SER A 290 -7.59 -9.65 -12.66
CA SER A 290 -6.47 -10.50 -13.14
C SER A 290 -5.04 -10.09 -12.79
N PHE A 291 -4.44 -10.77 -11.81
CA PHE A 291 -2.98 -10.88 -11.70
C PHE A 291 -2.54 -12.23 -11.12
N THR A 292 -2.04 -13.08 -11.99
CA THR A 292 -0.80 -13.84 -11.78
C THR A 292 0.40 -12.88 -11.75
N ARG A 293 1.42 -13.19 -10.94
CA ARG A 293 2.67 -12.41 -10.75
C ARG A 293 3.30 -11.97 -12.09
N VAL A 294 3.37 -10.66 -12.39
CA VAL A 294 4.37 -10.04 -13.30
C VAL A 294 4.62 -8.59 -12.87
N TRP A 295 5.89 -8.23 -12.68
CA TRP A 295 6.35 -6.84 -12.57
C TRP A 295 6.34 -6.19 -13.97
N THR A 296 5.55 -5.14 -14.19
CA THR A 296 5.63 -4.33 -15.41
C THR A 296 6.37 -3.01 -15.13
N ALA A 297 7.51 -2.84 -15.78
CA ALA A 297 8.14 -1.53 -15.93
C ALA A 297 7.38 -0.75 -17.02
N GLY A 298 6.97 0.49 -16.72
CA GLY A 298 6.36 1.39 -17.70
C GLY A 298 7.35 1.72 -18.83
N ALA A 299 6.92 1.56 -20.08
CA ALA A 299 7.70 1.88 -21.27
C ALA A 299 7.80 3.40 -21.46
N ALA A 300 9.02 3.94 -21.56
CA ALA A 300 9.26 5.28 -22.12
C ALA A 300 9.58 5.16 -23.63
N PRO A 301 9.44 6.24 -24.43
CA PRO A 301 9.64 6.18 -25.87
C PRO A 301 11.12 5.87 -26.22
N CYS A 302 11.35 4.77 -26.94
CA CYS A 302 12.64 4.38 -27.50
C CYS A 302 12.68 4.71 -29.00
N ARG A 303 13.85 5.06 -29.55
CA ARG A 303 14.06 5.21 -30.99
C ARG A 303 14.94 4.07 -31.52
N ASN A 304 14.50 3.39 -32.58
CA ASN A 304 15.33 2.42 -33.32
C ASN A 304 16.47 3.17 -34.02
N ALA A 305 17.70 2.98 -33.54
CA ALA A 305 18.90 3.59 -34.11
C ALA A 305 19.47 2.79 -35.29
N ILE A 306 19.25 1.46 -35.33
CA ILE A 306 19.69 0.58 -36.42
C ILE A 306 18.60 -0.44 -36.76
N GLN A 307 18.27 -0.56 -38.06
CA GLN A 307 17.33 -1.57 -38.60
C GLN A 307 17.86 -3.00 -38.37
N PRO A 308 16.99 -4.04 -38.31
CA PRO A 308 17.42 -5.41 -38.06
C PRO A 308 18.46 -5.91 -39.09
N VAL A 309 19.63 -6.33 -38.61
CA VAL A 309 20.72 -6.87 -39.43
C VAL A 309 20.89 -8.37 -39.15
N PRO A 310 20.80 -9.26 -40.15
CA PRO A 310 21.00 -10.69 -39.96
C PRO A 310 22.46 -11.04 -39.63
N VAL A 311 22.65 -11.86 -38.61
CA VAL A 311 23.94 -12.41 -38.17
C VAL A 311 23.86 -13.93 -38.15
N SER A 312 24.62 -14.58 -39.04
CA SER A 312 24.68 -16.04 -39.13
C SER A 312 25.15 -16.68 -37.81
N ALA A 313 24.93 -18.00 -37.65
CA ALA A 313 25.59 -18.77 -36.60
C ALA A 313 27.11 -18.54 -36.65
N ASN A 314 27.75 -18.29 -35.51
CA ASN A 314 29.15 -17.85 -35.35
C ASN A 314 29.53 -16.51 -36.00
N GLY A 315 28.57 -15.80 -36.61
CA GLY A 315 28.76 -14.49 -37.24
C GLY A 315 28.91 -13.37 -36.21
N MET A 316 29.47 -12.23 -36.63
CA MET A 316 29.75 -11.08 -35.76
C MET A 316 29.39 -9.77 -36.45
N LEU A 317 28.79 -8.84 -35.70
CA LEU A 317 28.39 -7.51 -36.15
C LEU A 317 29.02 -6.43 -35.27
N LEU A 318 29.48 -5.32 -35.85
CA LEU A 318 30.02 -4.16 -35.12
C LEU A 318 28.99 -3.03 -35.07
N PHE A 319 28.72 -2.50 -33.89
CA PHE A 319 27.85 -1.35 -33.65
C PHE A 319 28.70 -0.14 -33.22
N GLY A 320 28.49 1.04 -33.83
CA GLY A 320 28.83 2.33 -33.19
C GLY A 320 29.98 3.21 -33.70
N PRO A 321 30.26 3.45 -35.00
CA PRO A 321 31.14 4.58 -35.32
C PRO A 321 30.54 5.97 -35.01
N HIS A 322 29.25 6.07 -34.64
CA HIS A 322 28.53 7.36 -34.47
C HIS A 322 27.54 7.45 -33.30
N LEU A 323 27.62 6.60 -32.27
CA LEU A 323 26.74 6.73 -31.08
C LEU A 323 27.30 7.81 -30.15
N ASP A 324 26.49 8.83 -29.83
CA ASP A 324 26.86 9.90 -28.91
C ASP A 324 27.13 9.32 -27.50
N PRO A 325 28.25 9.66 -26.83
CA PRO A 325 28.60 9.17 -25.50
C PRO A 325 27.50 9.34 -24.44
N ALA A 326 26.58 10.31 -24.59
CA ALA A 326 25.46 10.54 -23.69
C ALA A 326 24.44 9.39 -23.62
N TYR A 327 24.46 8.48 -24.60
CA TYR A 327 23.60 7.29 -24.65
C TYR A 327 24.24 6.04 -24.06
N LEU A 328 25.52 6.08 -23.65
CA LEU A 328 26.25 4.95 -23.07
C LEU A 328 26.03 4.80 -21.54
N GLY A 329 24.99 5.42 -21.00
CA GLY A 329 24.62 5.30 -19.58
C GLY A 329 23.81 4.03 -19.28
N PRO A 330 23.75 3.58 -18.01
CA PRO A 330 22.95 2.43 -17.61
C PRO A 330 21.48 2.62 -18.03
N HIS A 331 20.88 1.57 -18.60
CA HIS A 331 19.51 1.54 -19.11
C HIS A 331 19.18 2.43 -20.33
N ARG A 332 20.18 2.92 -21.07
CA ARG A 332 19.95 3.82 -22.24
C ARG A 332 20.07 3.17 -23.62
N LEU A 333 20.59 1.94 -23.70
CA LEU A 333 20.77 1.17 -24.93
C LEU A 333 20.13 -0.21 -24.79
N ARG A 334 19.45 -0.65 -25.84
CA ARG A 334 18.79 -1.97 -25.88
C ARG A 334 19.15 -2.67 -27.19
N LEU A 335 19.91 -3.77 -27.08
CA LEU A 335 20.12 -4.69 -28.20
C LEU A 335 18.90 -5.60 -28.33
N MET A 336 18.32 -5.65 -29.52
CA MET A 336 17.15 -6.44 -29.87
C MET A 336 17.59 -7.62 -30.73
N THR A 337 17.06 -8.81 -30.43
CA THR A 337 17.51 -10.06 -31.05
C THR A 337 16.31 -10.83 -31.59
N GLY A 338 16.31 -11.15 -32.88
CA GLY A 338 15.13 -11.64 -33.60
C GLY A 338 14.35 -10.49 -34.23
N VAL A 339 13.43 -10.83 -35.12
CA VAL A 339 12.71 -9.81 -35.92
C VAL A 339 11.54 -9.29 -35.11
N GLY A 340 11.80 -8.49 -34.07
CA GLY A 340 10.77 -7.91 -33.20
C GLY A 340 9.81 -8.92 -32.54
N LEU A 341 10.18 -10.20 -32.47
CA LEU A 341 9.28 -11.35 -32.18
C LEU A 341 9.91 -12.32 -31.15
N ALA A 342 11.00 -11.93 -30.49
CA ALA A 342 11.53 -12.48 -29.25
C ALA A 342 12.38 -11.36 -28.64
N HIS A 343 12.36 -11.16 -27.32
CA HIS A 343 13.17 -10.10 -26.69
C HIS A 343 14.15 -10.76 -25.71
N CYS A 344 15.43 -10.77 -26.06
CA CYS A 344 16.49 -10.86 -25.06
C CYS A 344 17.01 -9.44 -24.85
N GLU A 345 16.81 -8.90 -23.66
CA GLU A 345 17.40 -7.61 -23.27
C GLU A 345 18.86 -7.85 -22.89
N VAL A 346 19.81 -7.34 -23.68
CA VAL A 346 21.20 -7.24 -23.26
C VAL A 346 21.49 -5.77 -22.98
N ARG A 347 21.80 -5.47 -21.71
CA ARG A 347 21.96 -4.10 -21.25
C ARG A 347 23.39 -3.61 -21.43
N ALA A 348 23.57 -2.33 -21.71
CA ALA A 348 24.92 -1.75 -21.84
C ALA A 348 25.73 -1.73 -20.53
N ASP A 349 25.10 -1.93 -19.37
CA ASP A 349 25.76 -2.23 -18.10
C ASP A 349 26.50 -3.58 -18.10
N GLU A 350 26.19 -4.48 -19.04
CA GLU A 350 26.97 -5.70 -19.28
C GLU A 350 28.18 -5.45 -20.21
N LEU A 351 28.28 -4.26 -20.82
CA LEU A 351 29.23 -3.96 -21.92
C LEU A 351 30.47 -3.16 -21.51
N LEU A 352 30.55 -2.66 -20.28
CA LEU A 352 31.73 -1.97 -19.79
C LEU A 352 32.46 -2.87 -18.79
N PRO A 353 33.77 -3.09 -18.92
CA PRO A 353 34.56 -3.78 -17.90
C PRO A 353 34.74 -2.85 -16.70
N THR A 354 33.65 -2.51 -16.01
CA THR A 354 33.61 -2.01 -14.63
C THR A 354 32.19 -2.19 -14.06
N THR A 355 31.76 -3.42 -13.88
CA THR A 355 30.81 -3.73 -12.79
C THR A 355 31.14 -5.10 -12.19
N PRO A 356 31.38 -5.20 -10.88
CA PRO A 356 31.82 -6.45 -10.26
C PRO A 356 30.68 -7.53 -10.17
N PRO A 357 30.99 -8.85 -10.03
CA PRO A 357 30.16 -10.06 -10.23
C PRO A 357 29.07 -10.32 -9.18
N TRP A 358 28.54 -9.29 -8.53
CA TRP A 358 27.77 -9.49 -7.30
C TRP A 358 26.27 -9.76 -7.48
N PHE A 359 25.81 -10.05 -8.71
CA PHE A 359 24.40 -10.27 -8.99
C PHE A 359 23.95 -11.74 -9.13
N SER A 360 24.86 -12.70 -9.31
CA SER A 360 24.49 -14.12 -9.47
C SER A 360 24.48 -14.94 -8.18
N HIS A 361 24.82 -14.36 -7.02
CA HIS A 361 25.01 -15.11 -5.76
C HIS A 361 24.04 -14.78 -4.61
N LEU A 362 23.07 -13.87 -4.77
CA LEU A 362 22.29 -13.35 -3.63
C LEU A 362 20.96 -14.07 -3.31
N TRP A 363 20.67 -15.21 -3.92
CA TRP A 363 19.56 -16.09 -3.47
C TRP A 363 20.02 -17.33 -2.72
N ASN A 364 21.32 -17.45 -2.46
CA ASN A 364 21.86 -18.54 -1.67
C ASN A 364 23.18 -18.11 -1.02
N ARG A 365 23.11 -17.51 0.18
CA ARG A 365 24.15 -17.60 1.23
C ARG A 365 23.78 -16.76 2.46
N SER A 366 23.73 -17.43 3.59
CA SER A 366 23.98 -16.88 4.91
C SER A 366 25.32 -16.11 4.94
N ALA A 367 25.29 -14.85 5.36
CA ALA A 367 26.42 -14.13 5.96
C ALA A 367 27.80 -14.20 5.25
N GLU A 368 27.87 -13.99 3.92
CA GLU A 368 29.15 -13.72 3.25
C GLU A 368 29.23 -12.27 2.71
N PRO A 369 30.37 -11.55 2.88
CA PRO A 369 30.62 -10.28 2.20
C PRO A 369 30.66 -10.44 0.68
N LEU A 370 30.41 -9.33 -0.04
CA LEU A 370 30.36 -9.18 -1.51
C LEU A 370 31.35 -10.09 -2.28
N PRO A 371 30.92 -10.72 -3.40
CA PRO A 371 31.78 -11.64 -4.16
C PRO A 371 32.95 -10.91 -4.85
N LEU A 372 34.12 -11.53 -4.70
CA LEU A 372 35.43 -11.02 -5.08
C LEU A 372 35.72 -11.39 -6.55
N VAL A 373 36.14 -10.42 -7.35
CA VAL A 373 36.20 -10.50 -8.84
C VAL A 373 37.60 -10.72 -9.38
N ARG A 374 38.61 -10.48 -8.57
CA ARG A 374 39.98 -10.40 -9.05
C ARG A 374 40.79 -11.47 -8.33
N ARG A 375 41.53 -12.27 -9.11
CA ARG A 375 42.74 -12.92 -8.59
C ARG A 375 43.66 -11.82 -8.10
N GLY A 376 43.82 -11.68 -6.80
CA GLY A 376 44.45 -10.51 -6.19
C GLY A 376 44.29 -10.45 -4.67
N LEU A 377 44.94 -9.46 -4.06
CA LEU A 377 44.62 -9.02 -2.70
C LEU A 377 43.44 -8.04 -2.81
N ASP A 378 42.41 -8.18 -1.97
CA ASP A 378 41.24 -7.30 -1.97
C ASP A 378 40.83 -6.90 -0.54
N VAL A 379 40.22 -5.72 -0.41
CA VAL A 379 39.74 -5.17 0.87
C VAL A 379 38.34 -4.59 0.66
N ALA A 380 37.37 -5.10 1.42
CA ALA A 380 35.99 -4.64 1.36
C ALA A 380 35.46 -4.27 2.76
N PRO A 381 34.52 -3.31 2.87
CA PRO A 381 33.83 -3.06 4.12
C PRO A 381 33.07 -4.31 4.57
N LEU A 382 33.01 -4.55 5.88
CA LEU A 382 32.21 -5.64 6.45
C LEU A 382 30.69 -5.38 6.28
N ARG A 383 30.30 -4.11 6.24
CA ARG A 383 28.90 -3.67 6.11
C ARG A 383 28.47 -3.58 4.64
N PRO A 384 27.20 -3.87 4.32
CA PRO A 384 26.70 -3.74 2.96
C PRO A 384 26.81 -2.28 2.47
N PRO A 385 27.10 -2.05 1.18
CA PRO A 385 27.16 -0.70 0.63
C PRO A 385 25.76 -0.04 0.63
N PRO A 386 25.65 1.26 0.96
CA PRO A 386 26.72 2.13 1.41
C PRO A 386 27.23 1.78 2.81
N ALA A 387 28.55 1.64 2.96
CA ALA A 387 29.17 1.30 4.22
C ALA A 387 28.99 2.45 5.22
N THR A 388 28.07 2.29 6.17
CA THR A 388 27.65 3.36 7.06
C THR A 388 28.04 3.07 8.51
N TYR A 389 28.59 4.07 9.19
CA TYR A 389 29.02 4.01 10.59
C TYR A 389 28.52 5.22 11.38
N MET A 390 28.45 5.10 12.70
CA MET A 390 28.04 6.18 13.59
C MET A 390 29.22 7.09 13.92
N THR A 391 28.97 8.38 14.12
CA THR A 391 29.94 9.30 14.73
C THR A 391 30.51 8.71 16.02
N GLY A 392 31.83 8.79 16.19
CA GLY A 392 32.52 8.25 17.36
C GLY A 392 32.83 6.75 17.31
N SER A 393 32.54 6.06 16.21
CA SER A 393 32.99 4.67 16.01
C SER A 393 34.53 4.59 16.13
N PRO A 394 35.10 3.75 17.03
CA PRO A 394 36.54 3.74 17.30
C PRO A 394 37.35 3.10 16.17
N ALA A 395 36.70 2.27 15.35
CA ALA A 395 37.30 1.59 14.22
C ALA A 395 36.26 1.31 13.13
N ILE A 396 36.74 1.13 11.91
CA ILE A 396 35.99 0.65 10.75
C ILE A 396 36.39 -0.81 10.52
N GLU A 397 35.41 -1.68 10.36
CA GLU A 397 35.65 -3.10 10.09
C GLU A 397 35.75 -3.35 8.58
N VAL A 398 36.85 -3.95 8.16
CA VAL A 398 37.10 -4.39 6.78
C VAL A 398 37.46 -5.86 6.73
N THR A 399 37.15 -6.52 5.61
CA THR A 399 37.61 -7.87 5.32
C THR A 399 38.67 -7.82 4.24
N VAL A 400 39.81 -8.45 4.52
CA VAL A 400 40.92 -8.61 3.57
C VAL A 400 40.92 -10.04 3.05
N LEU A 401 40.97 -10.22 1.73
CA LEU A 401 41.11 -11.52 1.06
C LEU A 401 42.44 -11.62 0.32
N ASN A 402 43.14 -12.74 0.48
CA ASN A 402 44.25 -13.12 -0.40
C ASN A 402 43.85 -14.17 -1.44
N ASP A 403 43.70 -13.77 -2.71
CA ASP A 403 43.47 -14.66 -3.86
C ASP A 403 44.65 -14.66 -4.86
N LEU A 404 45.88 -14.36 -4.39
CA LEU A 404 47.09 -14.35 -5.22
C LEU A 404 47.67 -15.74 -5.50
N GLY A 405 47.03 -16.82 -5.03
CA GLY A 405 47.53 -18.19 -5.20
C GLY A 405 48.81 -18.51 -4.41
N ARG A 406 49.29 -17.61 -3.56
CA ARG A 406 50.48 -17.78 -2.70
C ARG A 406 50.26 -17.16 -1.32
N HIS A 407 51.00 -17.61 -0.32
CA HIS A 407 51.05 -16.93 0.98
C HIS A 407 51.65 -15.53 0.79
N ILE A 408 51.08 -14.55 1.49
CA ILE A 408 51.61 -13.19 1.50
C ILE A 408 51.85 -12.72 2.92
N ALA A 409 52.91 -11.95 3.07
CA ALA A 409 53.14 -11.07 4.20
C ALA A 409 53.20 -9.65 3.63
N CYS A 410 52.41 -8.74 4.21
CA CYS A 410 52.30 -7.37 3.72
C CYS A 410 51.98 -6.39 4.84
N GLU A 411 52.30 -5.14 4.61
CA GLU A 411 51.84 -3.99 5.38
C GLU A 411 50.63 -3.36 4.66
N LEU A 412 49.44 -3.45 5.26
CA LEU A 412 48.24 -2.80 4.74
C LEU A 412 48.16 -1.37 5.27
N ARG A 413 48.42 -0.40 4.41
CA ARG A 413 48.22 1.03 4.66
C ARG A 413 46.81 1.43 4.29
N THR A 414 46.13 2.17 5.17
CA THR A 414 44.81 2.72 4.93
C THR A 414 44.83 4.22 5.14
N ASP A 415 44.32 4.98 4.17
CA ASP A 415 44.05 6.40 4.34
C ASP A 415 42.54 6.69 4.29
N VAL A 416 42.10 7.63 5.13
CA VAL A 416 40.71 8.14 5.12
C VAL A 416 40.76 9.63 4.78
N ARG A 417 39.97 10.02 3.78
CA ARG A 417 39.98 11.35 3.19
C ARG A 417 38.59 11.97 3.13
N ARG A 418 38.53 13.30 3.21
CA ARG A 418 37.33 14.10 2.89
C ARG A 418 37.71 15.12 1.83
N GLY A 419 37.19 14.95 0.60
CA GLY A 419 37.68 15.71 -0.55
C GLY A 419 39.17 15.45 -0.79
N SER A 420 39.97 16.53 -0.87
CA SER A 420 41.44 16.45 -0.99
C SER A 420 42.15 16.12 0.32
N ASP A 421 41.50 16.34 1.47
CA ASP A 421 42.15 16.37 2.77
C ASP A 421 42.31 14.96 3.34
N LYS A 422 43.54 14.61 3.71
CA LYS A 422 43.87 13.34 4.37
C LYS A 422 43.67 13.51 5.88
N LEU A 423 42.70 12.80 6.44
CA LEU A 423 42.30 12.93 7.83
C LEU A 423 42.99 11.92 8.74
N SER A 424 43.20 10.69 8.25
CA SER A 424 43.92 9.66 8.99
C SER A 424 44.72 8.75 8.07
N GLU A 425 45.76 8.15 8.63
CA GLU A 425 46.56 7.09 8.03
C GLU A 425 46.87 6.04 9.09
N THR A 426 46.64 4.78 8.76
CA THR A 426 46.98 3.66 9.63
C THR A 426 47.68 2.57 8.82
N SER A 427 48.48 1.76 9.50
CA SER A 427 49.25 0.69 8.90
C SER A 427 49.14 -0.56 9.76
N THR A 428 48.79 -1.69 9.16
CA THR A 428 48.62 -2.98 9.84
C THR A 428 49.40 -4.06 9.11
N ARG A 429 50.30 -4.76 9.80
CA ARG A 429 51.01 -5.93 9.23
C ARG A 429 50.12 -7.17 9.26
N LEU A 430 50.08 -7.88 8.14
CA LEU A 430 49.25 -9.05 7.92
C LEU A 430 50.08 -10.19 7.33
N ARG A 431 49.72 -11.41 7.71
CA ARG A 431 50.15 -12.65 7.03
C ARG A 431 48.90 -13.42 6.64
N LEU A 432 48.69 -13.64 5.35
CA LEU A 432 47.50 -14.28 4.81
C LEU A 432 47.89 -15.52 4.01
N GLY A 433 47.26 -16.65 4.31
CA GLY A 433 47.31 -17.88 3.52
C GLY A 433 46.57 -17.75 2.19
N VAL A 434 46.74 -18.75 1.33
CA VAL A 434 46.04 -18.82 0.03
C VAL A 434 44.54 -18.95 0.28
N GLY A 435 43.75 -18.02 -0.28
CA GLY A 435 42.30 -17.96 -0.08
C GLY A 435 41.87 -17.49 1.33
N GLU A 436 42.81 -17.12 2.21
CA GLU A 436 42.47 -16.69 3.57
C GLU A 436 41.71 -15.36 3.54
N ARG A 437 40.61 -15.31 4.29
CA ARG A 437 39.85 -14.10 4.61
C ARG A 437 40.11 -13.71 6.06
N ARG A 438 40.44 -12.44 6.30
CA ARG A 438 40.65 -11.91 7.65
C ARG A 438 39.91 -10.58 7.83
N THR A 439 39.11 -10.50 8.89
CA THR A 439 38.47 -9.24 9.30
C THR A 439 39.41 -8.45 10.20
N LEU A 440 39.50 -7.14 9.96
CA LEU A 440 40.35 -6.20 10.68
C LEU A 440 39.51 -5.00 11.14
N ALA A 441 39.75 -4.56 12.36
CA ALA A 441 39.26 -3.29 12.85
C ALA A 441 40.35 -2.22 12.58
N LEU A 442 40.11 -1.36 11.61
CA LEU A 442 41.00 -0.27 11.26
C LEU A 442 40.70 0.93 12.16
N PRO A 443 41.61 1.35 13.04
CA PRO A 443 41.38 2.52 13.88
C PRO A 443 41.25 3.76 12.99
N VAL A 444 40.29 4.62 13.30
CA VAL A 444 40.12 5.88 12.57
C VAL A 444 40.64 7.00 13.46
N ALA A 445 41.70 7.68 13.02
CA ALA A 445 42.31 8.73 13.83
C ALA A 445 41.38 9.95 13.91
N GLY A 446 40.93 10.29 15.12
CA GLY A 446 39.94 11.35 15.37
C GLY A 446 38.52 10.89 15.07
N ALA A 447 37.57 11.22 15.96
CA ALA A 447 36.16 10.91 15.74
C ALA A 447 35.67 11.66 14.49
N LEU A 448 35.58 10.95 13.35
CA LEU A 448 35.04 11.52 12.12
C LEU A 448 33.64 12.07 12.40
N GLY A 449 33.40 13.30 11.97
CA GLY A 449 32.06 13.90 12.01
C GLY A 449 31.16 13.32 10.91
N PRO A 450 29.86 13.67 10.89
CA PRO A 450 28.95 13.25 9.83
C PRO A 450 29.43 13.67 8.44
N GLY A 451 29.21 12.80 7.45
CA GLY A 451 29.51 13.09 6.05
C GLY A 451 30.07 11.90 5.27
N GLU A 452 30.39 12.17 4.01
CA GLU A 452 31.02 11.23 3.09
C GLU A 452 32.55 11.28 3.18
N TYR A 453 33.18 10.12 3.23
CA TYR A 453 34.63 9.93 3.27
C TYR A 453 35.07 8.90 2.23
N GLN A 454 36.25 9.10 1.66
CA GLN A 454 36.90 8.14 0.77
C GLN A 454 37.94 7.35 1.57
N VAL A 455 37.84 6.03 1.52
CA VAL A 455 38.79 5.11 2.15
C VAL A 455 39.64 4.49 1.06
N ARG A 456 40.97 4.62 1.14
CA ARG A 456 41.89 3.97 0.20
C ARG A 456 42.82 3.03 0.95
N HIS A 457 43.14 1.92 0.30
CA HIS A 457 44.03 0.92 0.83
C HIS A 457 45.19 0.68 -0.14
N GLU A 458 46.38 0.48 0.42
CA GLU A 458 47.58 0.07 -0.31
C GLU A 458 48.26 -1.04 0.49
N ALA A 459 48.57 -2.16 -0.16
CA ALA A 459 49.31 -3.24 0.47
C ALA A 459 50.75 -3.24 0.00
N ILE A 460 51.70 -3.11 0.92
CA ILE A 460 53.13 -3.20 0.62
C ILE A 460 53.58 -4.61 0.95
N LEU A 461 53.91 -5.39 -0.08
CA LEU A 461 54.42 -6.75 0.07
C LEU A 461 55.84 -6.71 0.66
N ASP A 462 56.28 -7.81 1.27
CA ASP A 462 57.62 -7.94 1.87
C ASP A 462 58.77 -7.68 0.87
N ASP A 463 58.54 -7.83 -0.44
CA ASP A 463 59.51 -7.50 -1.50
C ASP A 463 59.54 -5.99 -1.85
N GLY A 464 58.78 -5.17 -1.14
CA GLY A 464 58.66 -3.72 -1.34
C GLY A 464 57.63 -3.33 -2.40
N THR A 465 56.97 -4.29 -3.06
CA THR A 465 55.95 -4.00 -4.08
C THR A 465 54.71 -3.40 -3.43
N ALA A 466 54.34 -2.19 -3.86
CA ALA A 466 53.07 -1.57 -3.49
C ALA A 466 51.94 -2.04 -4.42
N VAL A 467 50.89 -2.60 -3.84
CA VAL A 467 49.68 -3.05 -4.52
C VAL A 467 48.53 -2.11 -4.14
N PRO A 468 48.11 -1.19 -5.03
CA PRO A 468 46.95 -0.34 -4.77
C PRO A 468 45.69 -1.20 -4.79
N LEU A 469 44.81 -0.97 -3.82
CA LEU A 469 43.55 -1.67 -3.68
C LEU A 469 42.38 -0.73 -4.02
N SER A 470 41.22 -1.30 -4.35
CA SER A 470 40.05 -0.52 -4.74
C SER A 470 39.62 0.42 -3.60
N PRO A 471 39.51 1.73 -3.84
CA PRO A 471 38.94 2.64 -2.85
C PRO A 471 37.43 2.42 -2.75
N TRP A 472 36.86 2.82 -1.61
CA TRP A 472 35.42 2.75 -1.38
C TRP A 472 34.93 3.90 -0.49
N THR A 473 33.63 4.16 -0.55
CA THR A 473 32.99 5.27 0.17
C THR A 473 32.50 4.83 1.55
N LEU A 474 32.91 5.57 2.57
CA LEU A 474 32.46 5.48 3.94
C LEU A 474 31.49 6.63 4.25
N PHE A 475 30.32 6.30 4.79
CA PHE A 475 29.38 7.29 5.30
C PHE A 475 29.40 7.29 6.82
N ILE A 476 29.62 8.46 7.43
CA ILE A 476 29.43 8.66 8.85
C ILE A 476 28.10 9.39 9.06
N THR A 477 27.21 8.81 9.86
CA THR A 477 25.95 9.42 10.29
C THR A 477 26.00 9.72 11.79
N GLU A 478 25.28 10.74 12.23
CA GLU A 478 25.18 11.06 13.66
C GLU A 478 24.62 9.89 14.46
N ALA A 479 24.92 9.85 15.77
CA ALA A 479 24.18 9.06 16.74
C ALA A 479 22.68 9.36 16.63
N GLY A 480 21.82 8.34 16.57
CA GLY A 480 20.39 8.54 16.70
C GLY A 480 19.56 7.39 16.17
N THR A 481 18.53 7.05 16.94
CA THR A 481 17.50 6.07 16.57
C THR A 481 16.16 6.78 16.53
N LEU A 482 15.10 6.06 16.17
CA LEU A 482 13.75 6.60 16.27
C LEU A 482 13.40 7.06 17.70
N ASN A 483 14.03 6.47 18.73
CA ASN A 483 13.84 6.84 20.14
C ASN A 483 14.53 8.16 20.56
N SER A 484 15.30 8.79 19.67
CA SER A 484 16.05 10.01 19.99
C SER A 484 15.93 11.12 18.94
N ILE A 485 15.34 10.85 17.78
CA ILE A 485 15.25 11.81 16.66
C ILE A 485 13.99 12.68 16.79
N CYS A 486 14.14 13.99 16.99
CA CYS A 486 13.02 14.92 17.00
C CYS A 486 13.22 15.94 15.88
N ASP A 487 12.54 15.73 14.75
CA ASP A 487 12.87 16.40 13.49
C ASP A 487 11.73 16.33 12.46
N VAL A 488 11.95 16.99 11.32
CA VAL A 488 11.11 16.86 10.13
C VAL A 488 11.74 15.91 9.12
N ALA A 489 10.88 15.15 8.48
CA ALA A 489 11.18 14.35 7.32
C ALA A 489 10.35 14.83 6.13
N ALA A 490 10.67 14.35 4.95
CA ALA A 490 9.80 14.55 3.79
C ALA A 490 9.74 13.30 2.93
N ALA A 491 8.58 13.10 2.31
CA ALA A 491 8.39 12.08 1.30
C ALA A 491 8.78 12.61 -0.07
N TYR A 492 9.47 11.76 -0.82
CA TYR A 492 9.88 11.99 -2.20
C TYR A 492 9.10 11.02 -3.09
N THR A 493 8.43 11.48 -4.14
CA THR A 493 7.52 10.65 -4.96
C THR A 493 8.19 9.91 -6.12
N THR A 494 9.48 10.15 -6.34
CA THR A 494 10.32 9.48 -7.36
C THR A 494 11.57 8.90 -6.70
N ALA A 495 12.55 8.33 -7.42
CA ALA A 495 13.79 7.89 -6.77
C ALA A 495 14.58 9.13 -6.32
N PRO A 496 15.11 9.20 -5.08
CA PRO A 496 15.81 10.38 -4.55
C PRO A 496 17.21 10.56 -5.16
N ASP A 497 17.34 10.56 -6.48
CA ASP A 497 18.61 10.71 -7.21
C ASP A 497 18.78 12.09 -7.87
N ASP A 498 17.82 13.01 -7.70
CA ASP A 498 17.98 14.41 -8.09
C ASP A 498 18.78 15.21 -7.05
N GLU A 499 20.07 15.38 -7.32
CA GLU A 499 21.04 16.06 -6.46
C GLU A 499 20.61 17.49 -6.08
N ALA A 500 20.01 18.24 -7.00
CA ALA A 500 19.55 19.60 -6.73
C ALA A 500 18.41 19.64 -5.71
N THR A 501 17.45 18.72 -5.82
CA THR A 501 16.39 18.59 -4.82
C THR A 501 16.94 18.14 -3.48
N LEU A 502 17.84 17.14 -3.43
CA LEU A 502 18.43 16.67 -2.17
C LEU A 502 19.19 17.80 -1.43
N GLN A 503 19.94 18.60 -2.18
CA GLN A 503 20.63 19.76 -1.62
C GLN A 503 19.63 20.80 -1.08
N ALA A 504 18.52 21.03 -1.79
CA ALA A 504 17.45 21.91 -1.31
C ALA A 504 16.76 21.37 -0.04
N MET A 505 16.48 20.06 0.01
CA MET A 505 15.89 19.40 1.18
C MET A 505 16.78 19.54 2.41
N ALA A 506 18.08 19.28 2.26
CA ALA A 506 19.05 19.45 3.34
C ALA A 506 19.14 20.91 3.80
N SER A 507 19.10 21.87 2.86
CA SER A 507 19.10 23.30 3.17
C SER A 507 17.84 23.75 3.91
N ASP A 508 16.69 23.10 3.64
CA ASP A 508 15.42 23.31 4.35
C ASP A 508 15.38 22.60 5.72
N GLY A 509 16.45 21.88 6.08
CA GLY A 509 16.60 21.21 7.35
C GLY A 509 15.88 19.86 7.43
N ILE A 510 15.58 19.19 6.32
CA ILE A 510 15.05 17.82 6.36
C ILE A 510 16.12 16.87 6.88
N ALA A 511 15.81 16.09 7.91
CA ALA A 511 16.74 15.14 8.52
C ALA A 511 16.54 13.70 8.06
N ALA A 512 15.35 13.37 7.55
CA ALA A 512 15.07 12.05 7.01
C ALA A 512 14.20 12.11 5.76
N VAL A 513 14.38 11.12 4.90
CA VAL A 513 13.64 10.96 3.65
C VAL A 513 12.92 9.63 3.68
N ARG A 514 11.60 9.67 3.47
CA ARG A 514 10.85 8.47 3.10
C ARG A 514 11.23 8.15 1.66
N LEU A 515 11.97 7.05 1.48
CA LEU A 515 12.43 6.62 0.17
C LEU A 515 11.21 6.36 -0.73
N ALA A 516 11.34 6.54 -2.03
CA ALA A 516 10.45 5.94 -3.03
C ALA A 516 11.30 5.18 -4.05
N GLY A 517 10.78 4.07 -4.57
CA GLY A 517 11.48 3.26 -5.56
C GLY A 517 11.34 1.74 -5.35
N LYS A 518 11.94 0.99 -6.29
CA LYS A 518 11.92 -0.48 -6.31
C LYS A 518 12.58 -1.05 -5.05
N GLN A 519 12.03 -2.15 -4.56
CA GLN A 519 12.40 -2.80 -3.30
C GLN A 519 13.68 -3.66 -3.37
N ASP A 520 14.43 -3.60 -4.48
CA ASP A 520 15.65 -4.38 -4.60
C ASP A 520 16.82 -3.75 -3.81
N PRO A 521 17.74 -4.56 -3.25
CA PRO A 521 18.86 -4.06 -2.45
C PRO A 521 19.71 -3.00 -3.15
N CYS A 522 19.82 -3.03 -4.48
CA CYS A 522 20.65 -2.11 -5.25
C CYS A 522 20.01 -0.73 -5.36
N SER A 523 18.71 -0.70 -5.63
CA SER A 523 17.92 0.53 -5.59
C SER A 523 17.97 1.17 -4.20
N ILE A 524 17.89 0.36 -3.14
CA ILE A 524 17.95 0.85 -1.76
C ILE A 524 19.34 1.37 -1.41
N ALA A 525 20.40 0.64 -1.75
CA ALA A 525 21.78 1.07 -1.55
C ALA A 525 22.07 2.39 -2.29
N ARG A 526 21.65 2.51 -3.55
CA ARG A 526 21.81 3.72 -4.35
C ARG A 526 21.09 4.91 -3.73
N ASN A 527 19.81 4.73 -3.40
CA ASN A 527 18.98 5.80 -2.83
C ASN A 527 19.49 6.22 -1.43
N LEU A 528 19.87 5.24 -0.61
CA LEU A 528 20.45 5.49 0.71
C LEU A 528 21.78 6.26 0.59
N SER A 529 22.63 5.89 -0.36
CA SER A 529 23.89 6.61 -0.62
C SER A 529 23.63 8.07 -1.00
N ALA A 530 22.63 8.31 -1.85
CA ALA A 530 22.29 9.65 -2.31
C ALA A 530 21.87 10.56 -1.14
N ILE A 531 20.96 10.10 -0.28
CA ILE A 531 20.49 10.92 0.85
C ILE A 531 21.55 11.08 1.95
N LEU A 532 22.39 10.06 2.18
CA LEU A 532 23.43 10.10 3.22
C LEU A 532 24.52 11.13 2.90
N ARG A 533 24.81 11.41 1.62
CA ARG A 533 25.71 12.49 1.21
C ARG A 533 25.29 13.85 1.75
N HIS A 534 23.98 14.04 1.92
CA HIS A 534 23.36 15.26 2.40
C HIS A 534 23.05 15.21 3.91
N GLY A 535 23.58 14.21 4.63
CA GLY A 535 23.38 14.06 6.08
C GLY A 535 22.00 13.55 6.48
N MET A 536 21.16 13.17 5.52
CA MET A 536 19.80 12.67 5.78
C MET A 536 19.77 11.16 5.99
N ARG A 537 18.80 10.68 6.78
CA ARG A 537 18.56 9.26 7.04
C ARG A 537 17.34 8.72 6.28
N ALA A 538 17.24 7.41 6.13
CA ALA A 538 16.15 6.76 5.40
C ALA A 538 15.02 6.27 6.32
N LEU A 539 13.79 6.47 5.85
CA LEU A 539 12.62 5.68 6.23
C LEU A 539 12.29 4.78 5.02
N CYS A 540 12.36 3.46 5.19
CA CYS A 540 12.16 2.54 4.07
C CYS A 540 10.68 2.35 3.75
N VAL A 541 10.35 2.31 2.46
CA VAL A 541 9.03 1.93 1.91
C VAL A 541 8.61 0.53 2.36
N PRO A 542 7.30 0.19 2.25
CA PRO A 542 6.81 -1.16 2.51
C PRO A 542 7.71 -2.25 1.90
N ALA A 543 8.07 -3.25 2.71
CA ALA A 543 8.92 -4.37 2.31
C ALA A 543 8.16 -5.40 1.45
N ALA A 544 6.85 -5.44 1.58
CA ALA A 544 5.96 -6.31 0.82
C ALA A 544 4.66 -5.58 0.50
N SER A 545 3.86 -6.15 -0.39
CA SER A 545 2.51 -5.66 -0.64
C SER A 545 1.54 -6.40 0.28
N TYR A 546 0.58 -5.69 0.88
CA TYR A 546 -0.54 -6.31 1.60
C TYR A 546 -1.34 -7.28 0.71
N ARG A 547 -1.23 -7.18 -0.63
CA ARG A 547 -1.85 -8.10 -1.59
C ARG A 547 -1.17 -9.49 -1.65
N SER A 548 -0.02 -9.65 -1.00
CA SER A 548 0.74 -10.91 -0.97
C SER A 548 0.31 -11.85 0.16
N VAL A 549 -0.66 -11.44 0.98
CA VAL A 549 -1.16 -12.21 2.13
C VAL A 549 -1.80 -13.51 1.65
N CYS A 550 -1.23 -14.62 2.10
CA CYS A 550 -1.66 -15.96 1.73
C CYS A 550 -1.27 -16.95 2.85
N THR A 551 -2.13 -17.94 3.07
CA THR A 551 -1.91 -18.98 4.09
C THR A 551 -1.10 -20.16 3.56
N SER A 552 -0.76 -20.20 2.27
CA SER A 552 0.00 -21.32 1.70
C SER A 552 1.37 -21.45 2.40
N PRO A 553 1.81 -22.68 2.73
CA PRO A 553 3.10 -22.90 3.37
C PRO A 553 4.27 -22.33 2.55
N ALA A 554 4.22 -22.42 1.22
CA ALA A 554 5.24 -21.89 0.33
C ALA A 554 5.32 -20.36 0.39
N SER A 555 4.17 -19.66 0.33
CA SER A 555 4.12 -18.19 0.44
C SER A 555 4.59 -17.71 1.80
N ARG A 556 4.19 -18.38 2.90
CA ARG A 556 4.66 -18.07 4.26
C ARG A 556 6.17 -18.30 4.42
N ALA A 557 6.72 -19.34 3.81
CA ALA A 557 8.16 -19.60 3.84
C ALA A 557 8.95 -18.54 3.05
N GLU A 558 8.47 -18.16 1.87
CA GLU A 558 9.06 -17.08 1.05
C GLU A 558 9.05 -15.75 1.79
N LEU A 559 7.92 -15.40 2.42
CA LEU A 559 7.78 -14.21 3.28
C LEU A 559 8.84 -14.17 4.38
N ARG A 560 8.89 -15.23 5.21
CA ARG A 560 9.82 -15.28 6.35
C ARG A 560 11.27 -15.20 5.90
N ARG A 561 11.62 -15.88 4.80
CA ARG A 561 12.97 -15.78 4.23
C ARG A 561 13.29 -14.37 3.77
N ALA A 562 12.41 -13.74 2.98
CA ALA A 562 12.61 -12.36 2.52
C ALA A 562 12.72 -11.36 3.69
N ALA A 563 11.89 -11.53 4.73
CA ALA A 563 11.95 -10.72 5.94
C ALA A 563 13.28 -10.91 6.70
N ALA A 564 13.75 -12.15 6.86
CA ALA A 564 15.03 -12.45 7.50
C ALA A 564 16.23 -11.91 6.70
N ASP A 565 16.22 -12.04 5.37
CA ASP A 565 17.25 -11.47 4.48
C ASP A 565 17.27 -9.94 4.62
N ARG A 566 16.08 -9.31 4.68
CA ARG A 566 15.94 -7.86 4.88
C ARG A 566 16.44 -7.42 6.26
N GLY A 567 16.13 -8.16 7.32
CA GLY A 567 16.61 -7.90 8.67
C GLY A 567 18.13 -7.99 8.77
N ALA A 568 18.74 -8.99 8.14
CA ALA A 568 20.20 -9.15 8.10
C ALA A 568 20.87 -7.97 7.39
N TYR A 569 20.28 -7.50 6.28
CA TYR A 569 20.79 -6.35 5.53
C TYR A 569 20.69 -5.05 6.34
N LEU A 570 19.54 -4.79 6.99
CA LEU A 570 19.31 -3.53 7.71
C LEU A 570 20.01 -3.43 9.06
N ARG A 571 20.29 -4.57 9.73
CA ARG A 571 21.08 -4.61 10.97
C ARG A 571 22.36 -3.78 10.88
N ASP A 572 23.03 -3.83 9.74
CA ASP A 572 24.35 -3.21 9.55
C ASP A 572 24.25 -1.87 8.78
N SER A 573 23.05 -1.28 8.72
CA SER A 573 22.72 -0.04 7.98
C SER A 573 22.23 1.10 8.90
N PRO A 574 23.10 1.72 9.72
CA PRO A 574 22.71 2.76 10.68
C PRO A 574 22.09 4.04 10.05
N GLY A 575 22.22 4.22 8.73
CA GLY A 575 21.53 5.29 8.01
C GLY A 575 20.02 5.09 7.87
N VAL A 576 19.47 3.94 8.32
CA VAL A 576 18.04 3.60 8.21
C VAL A 576 17.38 3.69 9.58
N LEU A 577 16.40 4.59 9.69
CA LEU A 577 15.64 4.82 10.93
C LEU A 577 14.52 3.82 11.14
N GLN A 578 14.00 3.20 10.07
CA GLN A 578 12.81 2.36 10.14
C GLN A 578 12.58 1.53 8.85
N GLN A 579 11.90 0.40 8.99
CA GLN A 579 11.33 -0.39 7.89
C GLN A 579 9.80 -0.56 8.03
N LEU A 580 9.05 -0.18 7.00
CA LEU A 580 7.62 -0.49 6.87
C LEU A 580 7.37 -1.94 6.42
N ILE A 581 6.36 -2.62 6.93
CA ILE A 581 6.07 -4.00 6.52
C ILE A 581 5.30 -4.03 5.19
N ALA A 582 4.08 -3.49 5.13
CA ALA A 582 3.20 -3.57 3.96
C ALA A 582 2.47 -2.27 3.55
N GLY A 583 2.52 -1.22 4.38
CA GLY A 583 2.02 0.13 4.07
C GLY A 583 0.54 0.36 4.43
N GLU A 584 -0.14 1.26 3.71
CA GLU A 584 -1.49 1.76 4.04
C GLU A 584 -2.66 0.75 3.96
N GLY A 585 -2.41 -0.47 3.47
CA GLY A 585 -3.46 -1.47 3.30
C GLY A 585 -3.78 -2.23 4.57
N LEU A 586 -4.62 -1.66 5.44
CA LEU A 586 -5.20 -2.39 6.58
C LEU A 586 -6.25 -3.42 6.16
N SER A 587 -6.76 -3.39 4.92
CA SER A 587 -7.64 -4.42 4.38
C SER A 587 -7.56 -4.54 2.86
N HIS A 588 -7.64 -5.78 2.34
CA HIS A 588 -7.64 -6.10 0.90
C HIS A 588 -8.35 -7.43 0.64
N PRO A 589 -8.87 -7.76 -0.56
CA PRO A 589 -9.48 -9.05 -0.83
C PRO A 589 -8.60 -10.24 -0.43
N PRO A 590 -9.19 -11.26 0.20
CA PRO A 590 -8.50 -12.49 0.56
C PRO A 590 -8.02 -13.23 -0.68
N CYS A 591 -6.92 -13.95 -0.52
CA CYS A 591 -6.55 -15.01 -1.44
C CYS A 591 -7.55 -16.18 -1.32
N TYR A 592 -8.08 -16.67 -2.45
CA TYR A 592 -9.01 -17.81 -2.50
C TYR A 592 -8.35 -19.12 -2.97
N CYS A 593 -7.03 -19.26 -2.84
CA CYS A 593 -6.37 -20.53 -3.12
C CYS A 593 -6.86 -21.62 -2.15
N GLU A 594 -6.66 -22.88 -2.52
CA GLU A 594 -7.10 -24.04 -1.72
C GLU A 594 -6.60 -23.97 -0.27
N SER A 595 -5.36 -23.54 -0.04
CA SER A 595 -4.83 -23.35 1.31
C SER A 595 -5.63 -22.34 2.12
N CYS A 596 -6.04 -21.22 1.50
CA CYS A 596 -6.85 -20.20 2.17
C CYS A 596 -8.28 -20.66 2.41
N VAL A 597 -8.89 -21.36 1.46
CA VAL A 597 -10.21 -21.96 1.66
C VAL A 597 -10.18 -22.96 2.81
N GLN A 598 -9.15 -23.81 2.87
CA GLN A 598 -8.98 -24.75 3.96
C GLN A 598 -8.70 -24.05 5.29
N ALA A 599 -7.87 -23.01 5.31
CA ALA A 599 -7.60 -22.22 6.51
C ALA A 599 -8.87 -21.55 7.06
N PHE A 600 -9.76 -21.05 6.20
CA PHE A 600 -11.06 -20.53 6.62
C PHE A 600 -11.92 -21.62 7.27
N ARG A 601 -11.99 -22.81 6.68
CA ARG A 601 -12.72 -23.95 7.28
C ARG A 601 -12.13 -24.35 8.63
N THR A 602 -10.80 -24.37 8.75
CA THR A 602 -10.11 -24.63 10.03
C THR A 602 -10.46 -23.57 11.08
N HIS A 603 -10.52 -22.29 10.71
CA HIS A 603 -10.96 -21.21 11.61
C HIS A 603 -12.38 -21.49 12.14
N LEU A 604 -13.30 -21.87 11.27
CA LEU A 604 -14.67 -22.22 11.67
C LEU A 604 -14.71 -23.46 12.58
N GLN A 605 -13.92 -24.49 12.27
CA GLN A 605 -13.81 -25.70 13.10
C GLN A 605 -13.27 -25.38 14.50
N VAL A 606 -12.26 -24.52 14.61
CA VAL A 606 -11.71 -24.09 15.91
C VAL A 606 -12.73 -23.28 16.70
N ARG A 607 -13.47 -22.39 16.03
CA ARG A 607 -14.40 -21.47 16.69
C ARG A 607 -15.70 -22.13 17.13
N TYR A 608 -16.29 -22.97 16.28
CA TYR A 608 -17.59 -23.59 16.56
C TYR A 608 -17.48 -25.03 17.09
N LEU A 609 -16.30 -25.66 16.99
CA LEU A 609 -15.99 -27.04 17.38
C LEU A 609 -16.76 -28.12 16.60
N THR A 610 -18.06 -27.93 16.37
CA THR A 610 -18.96 -28.87 15.67
C THR A 610 -19.78 -28.14 14.61
N LEU A 611 -20.17 -28.89 13.57
CA LEU A 611 -21.00 -28.35 12.49
C LEU A 611 -22.42 -28.04 12.98
N ASP A 612 -22.95 -28.82 13.93
CA ASP A 612 -24.25 -28.58 14.57
C ASP A 612 -24.28 -27.23 15.28
N GLU A 613 -23.22 -26.89 16.01
CA GLU A 613 -23.11 -25.59 16.68
C GLU A 613 -23.00 -24.46 15.67
N LEU A 614 -22.20 -24.61 14.61
CA LEU A 614 -22.15 -23.62 13.52
C LEU A 614 -23.54 -23.42 12.90
N ASN A 615 -24.21 -24.50 12.51
CA ASN A 615 -25.55 -24.46 11.90
C ASN A 615 -26.57 -23.80 12.85
N ARG A 616 -26.50 -24.09 14.14
CA ARG A 616 -27.36 -23.47 15.15
C ARG A 616 -27.08 -21.96 15.31
N ARG A 617 -25.82 -21.54 15.24
CA ARG A 617 -25.42 -20.12 15.37
C ARG A 617 -25.74 -19.33 14.09
N TRP A 618 -25.49 -19.90 12.93
CA TRP A 618 -25.70 -19.25 11.63
C TRP A 618 -27.14 -19.37 11.12
N GLY A 619 -27.94 -20.31 11.65
CA GLY A 619 -29.24 -20.65 11.09
C GLY A 619 -29.12 -21.40 9.74
N SER A 620 -27.98 -22.05 9.50
CA SER A 620 -27.67 -22.81 8.29
C SER A 620 -27.96 -24.31 8.47
N ASN A 621 -27.76 -25.09 7.41
CA ASN A 621 -28.02 -26.53 7.37
C ASN A 621 -26.92 -27.32 6.61
N TYR A 622 -25.67 -26.88 6.72
CA TYR A 622 -24.54 -27.55 6.10
C TYR A 622 -24.43 -28.99 6.58
N GLY A 623 -24.27 -29.93 5.65
CA GLY A 623 -24.09 -31.36 5.92
C GLY A 623 -22.63 -31.74 6.18
N ALA A 624 -21.68 -30.92 5.70
CA ALA A 624 -20.26 -31.11 5.93
C ALA A 624 -19.48 -29.77 5.85
N TRP A 625 -18.27 -29.74 6.42
CA TRP A 625 -17.42 -28.54 6.46
C TRP A 625 -16.92 -28.08 5.09
N ASP A 626 -16.74 -29.01 4.15
CA ASP A 626 -16.25 -28.77 2.79
C ASP A 626 -17.29 -28.07 1.88
N GLU A 627 -18.56 -28.12 2.26
CA GLU A 627 -19.64 -27.33 1.67
C GLU A 627 -19.45 -25.84 1.93
N ILE A 628 -18.81 -25.45 3.03
CA ILE A 628 -18.66 -24.04 3.41
C ILE A 628 -17.56 -23.39 2.57
N GLN A 629 -17.92 -22.28 1.91
CA GLN A 629 -16.99 -21.45 1.13
C GLN A 629 -16.79 -20.07 1.77
N PRO A 630 -15.57 -19.49 1.68
CA PRO A 630 -15.35 -18.08 1.97
C PRO A 630 -16.25 -17.19 1.11
N LEU A 631 -16.74 -16.08 1.69
CA LEU A 631 -17.57 -15.11 0.99
C LEU A 631 -16.80 -14.55 -0.23
N GLY A 632 -17.46 -14.50 -1.39
CA GLY A 632 -16.89 -13.96 -2.62
C GLY A 632 -15.82 -14.84 -3.29
N SER A 633 -15.57 -16.05 -2.78
CA SER A 633 -14.73 -17.03 -3.49
C SER A 633 -15.38 -17.45 -4.82
N PRO A 634 -14.63 -17.89 -5.85
CA PRO A 634 -15.22 -18.31 -7.12
C PRO A 634 -16.36 -19.33 -6.95
N LYS A 635 -16.15 -20.35 -6.11
CA LYS A 635 -17.16 -21.35 -5.78
C LYS A 635 -18.37 -20.76 -5.05
N ASP A 636 -18.18 -19.81 -4.13
CA ASP A 636 -19.30 -19.08 -3.49
C ASP A 636 -20.08 -18.23 -4.50
N VAL A 637 -19.41 -17.58 -5.44
CA VAL A 637 -20.05 -16.79 -6.49
C VAL A 637 -20.87 -17.70 -7.40
N ASP A 638 -20.34 -18.85 -7.79
CA ASP A 638 -21.03 -19.84 -8.61
C ASP A 638 -22.24 -20.43 -7.87
N GLU A 639 -22.05 -20.89 -6.62
CA GLU A 639 -23.14 -21.43 -5.78
C GLU A 639 -24.21 -20.38 -5.47
N THR A 640 -23.79 -19.13 -5.21
CA THR A 640 -24.72 -18.00 -5.02
C THR A 640 -25.46 -17.74 -6.32
N ALA A 641 -24.79 -17.68 -7.47
CA ALA A 641 -25.45 -17.53 -8.76
C ALA A 641 -26.49 -18.63 -8.99
N GLU A 642 -26.17 -19.90 -8.70
CA GLU A 642 -27.12 -21.04 -8.75
C GLU A 642 -28.30 -20.88 -7.77
N ARG A 643 -28.06 -20.50 -6.50
CA ARG A 643 -29.14 -20.20 -5.53
C ARG A 643 -30.02 -19.03 -5.98
N LEU A 644 -29.43 -18.05 -6.64
CA LEU A 644 -30.07 -16.83 -7.15
C LEU A 644 -30.70 -17.02 -8.55
N LYS A 645 -30.54 -18.19 -9.20
CA LYS A 645 -31.25 -18.55 -10.46
C LYS A 645 -32.78 -18.62 -10.30
N ILE A 646 -33.32 -18.41 -9.09
CA ILE A 646 -34.69 -17.90 -8.91
C ILE A 646 -34.70 -16.42 -9.37
N MET A 647 -34.71 -16.25 -10.71
CA MET A 647 -34.74 -15.09 -11.65
C MET A 647 -34.83 -13.61 -11.20
N LYS A 648 -34.88 -13.24 -9.93
CA LYS A 648 -35.02 -11.85 -9.50
C LYS A 648 -33.72 -11.23 -8.94
N VAL A 649 -32.87 -12.03 -8.27
CA VAL A 649 -31.76 -11.46 -7.49
C VAL A 649 -30.45 -11.35 -8.28
N ALA A 650 -30.20 -12.21 -9.28
CA ALA A 650 -28.99 -12.13 -10.11
C ALA A 650 -28.96 -10.90 -11.04
N MET A 651 -30.12 -10.34 -11.41
CA MET A 651 -30.24 -9.07 -12.15
C MET A 651 -30.21 -7.82 -11.24
N ASP A 652 -30.32 -8.02 -9.91
CA ASP A 652 -30.41 -6.94 -8.91
C ASP A 652 -29.08 -6.70 -8.16
N LEU A 653 -28.02 -7.49 -8.42
CA LEU A 653 -26.70 -7.21 -7.82
C LEU A 653 -26.11 -5.91 -8.42
N PRO A 654 -25.77 -4.92 -7.60
CA PRO A 654 -25.20 -3.66 -8.09
C PRO A 654 -23.89 -3.88 -8.85
N GLN A 655 -23.68 -3.10 -9.93
CA GLN A 655 -22.39 -3.07 -10.65
C GLN A 655 -21.29 -2.40 -9.83
N ASP A 656 -21.68 -1.51 -8.93
CA ASP A 656 -20.76 -0.86 -7.99
C ASP A 656 -20.27 -1.87 -6.94
N ASN A 657 -18.94 -1.97 -6.77
CA ASN A 657 -18.31 -2.96 -5.90
C ASN A 657 -18.72 -2.80 -4.42
N THR A 658 -18.83 -1.57 -3.93
CA THR A 658 -19.23 -1.29 -2.54
C THR A 658 -20.65 -1.77 -2.30
N GLN A 659 -21.57 -1.40 -3.20
CA GLN A 659 -22.97 -1.83 -3.12
C GLN A 659 -23.12 -3.35 -3.29
N ARG A 660 -22.28 -3.98 -4.12
CA ARG A 660 -22.23 -5.43 -4.29
C ARG A 660 -21.77 -6.14 -3.01
N TRP A 661 -20.69 -5.70 -2.37
CA TRP A 661 -20.19 -6.28 -1.12
C TRP A 661 -21.19 -6.13 0.02
N LYS A 662 -21.78 -4.94 0.13
CA LYS A 662 -22.88 -4.70 1.08
C LYS A 662 -24.03 -5.68 0.84
N LYS A 663 -24.39 -5.93 -0.43
CA LYS A 663 -25.46 -6.87 -0.75
C LYS A 663 -25.11 -8.31 -0.39
N LEU A 664 -23.87 -8.74 -0.63
CA LEU A 664 -23.38 -10.07 -0.22
C LEU A 664 -23.41 -10.23 1.30
N PHE A 665 -23.00 -9.20 2.05
CA PHE A 665 -23.13 -9.19 3.49
C PHE A 665 -24.58 -9.33 3.95
N GLU A 666 -25.52 -8.60 3.37
CA GLU A 666 -26.95 -8.68 3.71
C GLU A 666 -27.54 -10.08 3.52
N LEU A 667 -27.07 -10.82 2.52
CA LEU A 667 -27.57 -12.16 2.20
C LEU A 667 -27.11 -13.22 3.20
N ASP A 668 -25.94 -13.05 3.82
CA ASP A 668 -25.38 -14.03 4.75
C ASP A 668 -24.43 -13.37 5.77
N ARG A 669 -25.05 -12.64 6.71
CA ARG A 669 -24.34 -11.86 7.72
C ARG A 669 -23.44 -12.70 8.64
N PRO A 670 -23.89 -13.86 9.18
CA PRO A 670 -23.05 -14.67 10.06
C PRO A 670 -21.80 -15.20 9.35
N ARG A 671 -21.91 -15.67 8.10
CA ARG A 671 -20.75 -16.12 7.33
C ARG A 671 -19.82 -14.96 6.97
N ALA A 672 -20.39 -13.81 6.60
CA ALA A 672 -19.61 -12.66 6.18
C ALA A 672 -18.78 -12.04 7.32
N ILE A 673 -19.34 -11.94 8.54
CA ILE A 673 -18.56 -11.45 9.70
C ILE A 673 -17.44 -12.42 10.07
N GLU A 674 -17.67 -13.73 10.01
CA GLU A 674 -16.62 -14.73 10.25
C GLU A 674 -15.56 -14.75 9.16
N TRP A 675 -15.95 -14.54 7.90
CA TRP A 675 -15.02 -14.39 6.79
C TRP A 675 -14.09 -13.19 6.97
N LYS A 676 -14.62 -12.01 7.31
CA LYS A 676 -13.79 -10.81 7.54
C LYS A 676 -12.90 -11.00 8.76
N ARG A 677 -13.43 -11.53 9.87
CA ARG A 677 -12.67 -11.86 11.08
C ARG A 677 -11.49 -12.78 10.79
N TRP A 678 -11.72 -13.88 10.07
CA TRP A 678 -10.67 -14.81 9.66
C TRP A 678 -9.64 -14.13 8.77
N HIS A 679 -10.08 -13.38 7.76
CA HIS A 679 -9.20 -12.71 6.82
C HIS A 679 -8.25 -11.74 7.53
N ASP A 680 -8.79 -10.88 8.38
CA ASP A 680 -7.98 -9.88 9.07
C ASP A 680 -7.05 -10.53 10.10
N GLN A 681 -7.46 -11.64 10.72
CA GLN A 681 -6.57 -12.46 11.55
C GLN A 681 -5.41 -13.03 10.73
N VAL A 682 -5.65 -13.53 9.51
CA VAL A 682 -4.59 -14.02 8.62
C VAL A 682 -3.61 -12.90 8.27
N LEU A 683 -4.10 -11.68 8.04
CA LEU A 683 -3.26 -10.50 7.82
C LEU A 683 -2.41 -10.17 9.06
N VAL A 684 -2.99 -10.17 10.25
CA VAL A 684 -2.28 -9.96 11.52
C VAL A 684 -1.20 -11.03 11.74
N ASP A 685 -1.52 -12.30 11.51
CA ASP A 685 -0.56 -13.40 11.62
C ASP A 685 0.56 -13.27 10.59
N TRP A 686 0.27 -12.72 9.41
CA TRP A 686 1.25 -12.45 8.35
C TRP A 686 2.20 -11.33 8.77
N TYR A 687 1.68 -10.25 9.37
CA TYR A 687 2.51 -9.20 9.95
C TYR A 687 3.40 -9.72 11.07
N GLN A 688 2.84 -10.57 11.94
CA GLN A 688 3.60 -11.18 13.04
C GLN A 688 4.72 -12.09 12.52
N ASP A 689 4.46 -12.92 11.52
CA ASP A 689 5.47 -13.77 10.89
C ASP A 689 6.60 -12.96 10.25
N PHE A 690 6.26 -11.89 9.53
CA PHE A 690 7.25 -10.97 8.97
C PHE A 690 8.11 -10.38 10.09
N ALA A 691 7.47 -9.81 11.11
CA ALA A 691 8.14 -9.16 12.23
C ALA A 691 9.11 -10.11 12.94
N LEU A 692 8.66 -11.31 13.29
CA LEU A 692 9.50 -12.31 13.96
C LEU A 692 10.70 -12.72 13.10
N ALA A 693 10.49 -12.98 11.81
CA ALA A 693 11.57 -13.36 10.91
C ALA A 693 12.57 -12.22 10.69
N PHE A 694 12.09 -11.00 10.49
CA PHE A 694 12.92 -9.80 10.37
C PHE A 694 13.76 -9.56 11.64
N LEU A 695 13.11 -9.56 12.82
CA LEU A 695 13.76 -9.29 14.09
C LEU A 695 14.80 -10.37 14.45
N SER A 696 14.59 -11.61 14.03
CA SER A 696 15.53 -12.72 14.27
C SER A 696 16.93 -12.49 13.69
N THR A 697 17.05 -11.70 12.62
CA THR A 697 18.33 -11.38 11.96
C THR A 697 18.73 -9.92 12.11
N ASN A 698 17.79 -9.03 12.42
CA ASN A 698 18.01 -7.58 12.58
C ASN A 698 18.72 -7.19 13.89
N GLY A 699 18.66 -8.03 14.92
CA GLY A 699 19.33 -7.77 16.21
C GLY A 699 18.85 -6.50 16.91
N GLY A 700 17.61 -6.05 16.64
CA GLY A 700 16.98 -4.89 17.27
C GLY A 700 17.53 -3.52 16.84
N ARG A 701 18.28 -3.43 15.73
CA ARG A 701 18.92 -2.17 15.31
C ARG A 701 18.04 -1.26 14.48
N THR A 702 17.26 -1.80 13.54
CA THR A 702 16.29 -1.04 12.76
C THR A 702 14.86 -1.41 13.20
N PRO A 703 14.05 -0.45 13.69
CA PRO A 703 12.69 -0.74 14.11
C PRO A 703 11.77 -1.00 12.92
N ILE A 704 10.75 -1.82 13.13
CA ILE A 704 9.66 -2.05 12.18
C ILE A 704 8.37 -1.33 12.59
N SER A 705 7.55 -0.94 11.62
CA SER A 705 6.18 -0.45 11.87
C SER A 705 5.28 -0.71 10.69
N GLU A 706 4.03 -0.28 10.83
CA GLU A 706 3.13 -0.02 9.71
C GLU A 706 2.74 1.45 9.61
N SER A 707 2.21 1.82 8.44
CA SER A 707 1.72 3.16 8.13
C SER A 707 0.21 3.13 7.85
N PRO A 708 -0.63 2.91 8.89
CA PRO A 708 -2.07 2.85 8.70
C PRO A 708 -2.64 4.20 8.24
N CYS A 709 -3.58 4.13 7.31
CA CYS A 709 -4.37 5.24 6.81
C CYS A 709 -5.81 5.09 7.37
N TRP A 710 -6.29 6.06 8.16
CA TRP A 710 -7.59 6.01 8.86
C TRP A 710 -7.85 4.70 9.65
N PRO A 711 -7.02 4.37 10.65
CA PRO A 711 -7.18 3.12 11.40
C PRO A 711 -8.47 3.04 12.22
N ASN A 712 -9.20 4.13 12.46
CA ASN A 712 -10.51 4.09 13.11
C ASN A 712 -11.56 3.26 12.34
N PHE A 713 -11.34 3.00 11.05
CA PHE A 713 -12.19 2.11 10.25
C PHE A 713 -11.92 0.63 10.54
N GLU A 714 -10.69 0.27 10.90
CA GLU A 714 -10.21 -1.10 11.11
C GLU A 714 -9.44 -1.17 12.45
N SER A 715 -10.06 -0.66 13.53
CA SER A 715 -9.38 -0.45 14.82
C SER A 715 -8.80 -1.73 15.40
N HIS A 716 -9.50 -2.86 15.21
CA HIS A 716 -9.05 -4.18 15.64
C HIS A 716 -7.68 -4.58 15.06
N ILE A 717 -7.36 -4.13 13.85
CA ILE A 717 -6.05 -4.36 13.22
C ILE A 717 -5.00 -3.44 13.83
N LEU A 718 -5.33 -2.16 14.08
CA LEU A 718 -4.40 -1.23 14.72
C LEU A 718 -3.96 -1.72 16.11
N PHE A 719 -4.89 -2.24 16.93
CA PHE A 719 -4.53 -2.79 18.25
C PHE A 719 -3.55 -3.96 18.15
N ALA A 720 -3.72 -4.83 17.15
CA ALA A 720 -2.81 -5.93 16.88
C ALA A 720 -1.44 -5.43 16.38
N LEU A 721 -1.41 -4.46 15.47
CA LEU A 721 -0.18 -3.82 15.00
C LEU A 721 0.58 -3.15 16.15
N GLY A 722 -0.12 -2.57 17.12
CA GLY A 722 0.48 -2.06 18.36
C GLY A 722 1.28 -3.11 19.12
N ALA A 723 0.94 -4.40 19.01
CA ALA A 723 1.67 -5.49 19.65
C ALA A 723 2.88 -5.91 18.80
N ILE A 724 2.75 -5.86 17.48
CA ILE A 724 3.74 -6.35 16.52
C ILE A 724 4.86 -5.33 16.23
N GLY A 725 4.52 -4.07 15.94
CA GLY A 725 5.47 -3.05 15.51
C GLY A 725 6.31 -2.50 16.66
N ASP A 726 7.53 -2.04 16.37
CA ASP A 726 8.42 -1.40 17.35
C ASP A 726 8.06 0.07 17.60
N ASN A 727 7.28 0.68 16.70
CA ASN A 727 6.84 2.08 16.79
C ASN A 727 5.48 2.31 16.13
N GLY A 728 4.81 3.40 16.51
CA GLY A 728 3.50 3.80 16.01
C GLY A 728 3.61 4.83 14.90
N GLY A 729 3.37 4.39 13.66
CA GLY A 729 3.30 5.22 12.47
C GLY A 729 1.87 5.65 12.12
N MET A 730 1.72 6.75 11.39
CA MET A 730 0.43 7.20 10.86
C MET A 730 0.56 7.91 9.51
N ASP A 731 -0.37 7.63 8.59
CA ASP A 731 -0.55 8.35 7.32
C ASP A 731 -1.85 9.17 7.41
N LEU A 732 -1.76 10.43 7.85
CA LEU A 732 -2.92 11.29 8.06
C LEU A 732 -2.58 12.77 7.93
N TYR A 733 -3.62 13.53 7.61
CA TYR A 733 -3.58 14.98 7.47
C TYR A 733 -4.65 15.62 8.34
N LEU A 734 -4.58 16.93 8.58
CA LEU A 734 -5.65 17.67 9.25
C LEU A 734 -6.39 18.63 8.30
N PRO A 735 -7.34 18.18 7.46
CA PRO A 735 -8.21 19.14 6.77
C PRO A 735 -9.67 18.99 7.18
N GLY A 736 -10.15 19.96 7.95
CA GLY A 736 -11.51 19.88 8.48
C GLY A 736 -12.61 20.29 7.52
N ASP A 737 -12.35 21.16 6.54
CA ASP A 737 -13.45 21.89 5.85
C ASP A 737 -13.11 22.52 4.49
N ARG A 738 -11.90 22.31 3.95
CA ARG A 738 -11.52 22.81 2.62
C ARG A 738 -12.13 21.96 1.49
N PRO A 739 -12.31 22.51 0.28
CA PRO A 739 -12.89 21.79 -0.85
C PRO A 739 -12.22 20.44 -1.18
N THR A 740 -10.91 20.30 -0.95
CA THR A 740 -10.13 19.08 -1.23
C THR A 740 -9.79 18.27 0.03
N SER A 741 -10.49 18.52 1.15
CA SER A 741 -10.21 17.87 2.44
C SER A 741 -10.62 16.41 2.50
N LEU A 742 -9.83 15.61 3.22
CA LEU A 742 -10.10 14.23 3.62
C LEU A 742 -10.48 14.18 5.11
N GLY A 743 -11.59 13.53 5.45
CA GLY A 743 -12.07 13.44 6.84
C GLY A 743 -12.59 14.77 7.42
N TYR A 744 -12.93 14.74 8.70
CA TYR A 744 -13.34 15.92 9.50
C TYR A 744 -12.53 15.94 10.81
N PRO A 745 -12.46 17.07 11.54
CA PRO A 745 -11.50 17.21 12.66
C PRO A 745 -11.61 16.13 13.74
N ALA A 746 -12.83 15.76 14.14
CA ALA A 746 -13.04 14.74 15.17
C ALA A 746 -12.41 13.38 14.82
N GLU A 747 -12.52 12.96 13.56
CA GLU A 747 -11.95 11.71 13.07
C GLU A 747 -10.41 11.72 13.11
N LEU A 748 -9.82 12.84 12.72
CA LEU A 748 -8.36 12.97 12.58
C LEU A 748 -7.70 13.03 13.95
N PHE A 749 -8.28 13.81 14.87
CA PHE A 749 -7.86 13.86 16.26
C PHE A 749 -7.99 12.49 16.94
N LEU A 750 -9.10 11.78 16.74
CA LEU A 750 -9.30 10.43 17.27
C LEU A 750 -8.18 9.49 16.83
N ASN A 751 -7.84 9.49 15.54
CA ASN A 751 -6.84 8.57 15.01
C ASN A 751 -5.44 8.81 15.61
N PHE A 752 -5.01 10.07 15.75
CA PHE A 752 -3.71 10.38 16.37
C PHE A 752 -3.68 10.02 17.86
N ASP A 753 -4.76 10.31 18.61
CA ASP A 753 -4.81 9.97 20.03
C ASP A 753 -4.97 8.47 20.27
N MET A 754 -5.67 7.76 19.39
CA MET A 754 -5.79 6.29 19.41
C MET A 754 -4.44 5.63 19.16
N ASN A 755 -3.72 6.06 18.12
CA ASN A 755 -2.38 5.53 17.84
C ASN A 755 -1.41 5.84 18.98
N ARG A 756 -1.44 7.07 19.52
CA ARG A 756 -0.67 7.41 20.72
C ARG A 756 -0.98 6.47 21.87
N SER A 757 -2.26 6.28 22.20
CA SER A 757 -2.69 5.42 23.32
C SER A 757 -2.21 3.98 23.17
N ILE A 758 -2.21 3.43 21.96
CA ILE A 758 -1.80 2.04 21.68
C ILE A 758 -0.28 1.83 21.78
N PHE A 759 0.53 2.79 21.33
CA PHE A 759 1.98 2.64 21.23
C PHE A 759 2.75 3.29 22.39
N GLU A 760 2.41 4.53 22.77
CA GLU A 760 3.12 5.28 23.82
C GLU A 760 2.97 4.58 25.19
N SER A 761 1.81 3.98 25.46
CA SER A 761 1.57 3.20 26.70
C SER A 761 2.51 2.00 26.85
N ARG A 762 3.12 1.54 25.74
CA ARG A 762 4.09 0.45 25.68
C ARG A 762 5.54 0.94 25.59
N GLY A 763 5.76 2.24 25.74
CA GLY A 763 7.08 2.87 25.61
C GLY A 763 7.61 2.91 24.17
N LYS A 764 6.75 2.73 23.18
CA LYS A 764 7.12 2.73 21.75
C LYS A 764 7.05 4.16 21.19
N PRO A 765 8.03 4.59 20.38
CA PRO A 765 8.04 5.95 19.83
C PRO A 765 6.93 6.13 18.78
N LEU A 766 6.60 7.39 18.50
CA LEU A 766 5.55 7.79 17.56
C LEU A 766 6.13 8.64 16.44
N MET A 767 5.63 8.43 15.23
CA MET A 767 5.98 9.24 14.07
C MET A 767 4.85 9.34 13.07
N VAL A 768 4.95 10.33 12.19
CA VAL A 768 4.04 10.49 11.06
C VAL A 768 4.79 10.16 9.78
N HIS A 769 4.26 9.19 9.05
CA HIS A 769 4.80 8.68 7.79
C HIS A 769 4.39 9.56 6.61
N GLU A 770 3.16 10.07 6.64
CA GLU A 770 2.64 11.04 5.68
C GLU A 770 1.78 12.09 6.40
N LEU A 771 2.31 13.31 6.48
CA LEU A 771 1.61 14.50 6.94
C LEU A 771 1.32 15.36 5.71
N TYR A 772 0.10 15.30 5.19
CA TYR A 772 -0.19 15.99 3.93
C TYR A 772 -0.07 17.51 4.06
N VAL A 773 0.32 18.16 2.97
CA VAL A 773 0.22 19.60 2.73
C VAL A 773 -0.18 19.80 1.28
N GLN A 774 -0.96 20.85 1.00
CA GLN A 774 -1.56 21.08 -0.33
C GLN A 774 -1.22 22.47 -0.85
N ASP A 775 -1.40 22.67 -2.15
CA ASP A 775 -1.28 23.97 -2.84
C ASP A 775 -2.14 25.07 -2.18
N ASN A 776 -3.32 24.68 -1.69
CA ASN A 776 -4.26 25.56 -0.99
C ASN A 776 -4.05 25.63 0.55
N SER A 777 -2.94 25.09 1.06
CA SER A 777 -2.65 25.16 2.50
C SER A 777 -2.29 26.59 2.95
N PRO A 778 -2.98 27.14 3.97
CA PRO A 778 -2.70 28.44 4.56
C PRO A 778 -1.26 28.57 5.03
N VAL A 779 -0.80 29.82 5.10
CA VAL A 779 0.59 30.15 5.44
C VAL A 779 1.05 29.48 6.73
N GLY A 780 0.26 29.51 7.82
CA GLY A 780 0.64 28.91 9.11
C GLY A 780 0.39 27.40 9.24
N HIS A 781 -0.06 26.72 8.18
CA HIS A 781 -0.65 25.38 8.33
C HIS A 781 0.35 24.31 8.78
N ALA A 782 1.54 24.26 8.15
CA ALA A 782 2.52 23.24 8.46
C ALA A 782 3.07 23.38 9.89
N LEU A 783 3.27 24.62 10.35
CA LEU A 783 3.66 24.92 11.74
C LEU A 783 2.59 24.52 12.75
N ALA A 784 1.32 24.82 12.45
CA ALA A 784 0.18 24.45 13.30
C ALA A 784 0.05 22.93 13.47
N GLN A 785 0.17 22.17 12.37
CA GLN A 785 0.17 20.71 12.41
C GLN A 785 1.38 20.17 13.18
N GLY A 786 2.55 20.78 12.98
CA GLY A 786 3.79 20.38 13.66
C GLY A 786 3.67 20.44 15.18
N TRP A 787 3.38 21.62 15.73
CA TRP A 787 3.25 21.77 17.19
C TRP A 787 2.08 21.00 17.80
N TRP A 788 0.98 20.86 17.05
CA TRP A 788 -0.17 20.04 17.43
C TRP A 788 0.21 18.57 17.63
N LEU A 789 1.01 18.01 16.73
CA LEU A 789 1.45 16.61 16.77
C LEU A 789 2.60 16.40 17.77
N THR A 790 3.52 17.36 17.90
CA THR A 790 4.55 17.33 18.97
C THR A 790 3.90 17.28 20.35
N GLY A 791 2.82 18.04 20.57
CA GLY A 791 2.05 17.98 21.82
C GLY A 791 1.44 16.60 22.12
N ARG A 792 1.14 15.83 21.07
CA ARG A 792 0.66 14.44 21.17
C ARG A 792 1.80 13.41 21.23
N GLY A 793 3.06 13.83 21.11
CA GLY A 793 4.24 12.98 21.30
C GLY A 793 4.84 12.46 20.01
N TYR A 794 4.37 12.94 18.87
CA TYR A 794 4.97 12.66 17.58
C TYR A 794 6.20 13.53 17.39
N THR A 795 7.37 12.90 17.35
CA THR A 795 8.66 13.61 17.33
C THR A 795 9.34 13.56 15.97
N LEU A 796 8.93 12.66 15.07
CA LEU A 796 9.36 12.65 13.67
C LEU A 796 8.15 12.84 12.74
N LEU A 797 8.15 13.92 11.96
CA LEU A 797 7.01 14.34 11.14
C LEU A 797 7.40 14.38 9.66
N THR A 798 6.88 13.45 8.87
CA THR A 798 7.19 13.35 7.43
C THR A 798 6.16 14.12 6.61
N TYR A 799 6.54 15.26 6.03
CA TYR A 799 5.63 16.03 5.16
C TYR A 799 5.51 15.39 3.78
N PHE A 800 4.27 15.14 3.36
CA PHE A 800 3.93 14.53 2.07
C PHE A 800 3.32 15.59 1.14
N THR A 801 4.01 16.02 0.07
CA THR A 801 5.40 15.68 -0.36
C THR A 801 6.28 16.91 -0.48
N TYR A 802 7.59 16.71 -0.60
CA TYR A 802 8.50 17.82 -0.85
C TYR A 802 8.24 18.49 -2.22
N ASN A 803 8.10 17.67 -3.27
CA ASN A 803 7.82 18.11 -4.63
C ASN A 803 6.36 17.87 -5.02
N TYR A 804 5.90 18.54 -6.08
CA TYR A 804 4.56 18.42 -6.66
C TYR A 804 4.10 16.97 -6.84
N TYR A 805 2.93 16.65 -6.29
CA TYR A 805 2.26 15.38 -6.50
C TYR A 805 0.75 15.59 -6.70
N LEU A 806 0.23 15.09 -7.82
CA LEU A 806 -1.19 15.16 -8.17
C LEU A 806 -1.84 13.79 -7.90
N GLU A 807 -2.64 13.71 -6.85
CA GLU A 807 -3.35 12.49 -6.47
C GLU A 807 -4.57 12.23 -7.39
N GLY A 808 -5.25 13.30 -7.80
CA GLY A 808 -6.44 13.18 -8.63
C GLY A 808 -7.33 14.40 -8.57
N THR A 809 -8.65 14.18 -8.57
CA THR A 809 -9.65 15.25 -8.50
C THR A 809 -10.65 14.97 -7.37
N ARG A 810 -10.94 15.97 -6.55
CA ARG A 810 -11.93 15.92 -5.47
C ARG A 810 -12.76 17.20 -5.48
N ASN A 811 -14.09 17.07 -5.38
CA ASN A 811 -15.02 18.21 -5.51
C ASN A 811 -14.75 19.05 -6.76
N LYS A 812 -14.39 18.40 -7.88
CA LYS A 812 -14.03 19.02 -9.16
C LYS A 812 -12.78 19.92 -9.12
N LEU A 813 -11.97 19.81 -8.07
CA LEU A 813 -10.69 20.49 -7.91
C LEU A 813 -9.54 19.48 -7.90
N PRO A 814 -8.35 19.83 -8.40
CA PRO A 814 -7.19 18.96 -8.32
C PRO A 814 -6.81 18.73 -6.85
N LEU A 815 -6.58 17.47 -6.49
CA LEU A 815 -6.05 17.09 -5.19
C LEU A 815 -4.53 17.03 -5.32
N VAL A 816 -3.86 18.12 -4.92
CA VAL A 816 -2.40 18.26 -5.00
C VAL A 816 -1.81 18.17 -3.61
N PHE A 817 -0.79 17.33 -3.44
CA PHE A 817 0.03 17.30 -2.24
C PHE A 817 1.43 17.80 -2.58
N ALA A 818 1.92 18.82 -1.86
CA ALA A 818 3.28 19.33 -2.00
C ALA A 818 3.61 20.53 -1.11
N LEU A 819 4.91 20.73 -0.87
CA LEU A 819 5.50 21.97 -0.38
C LEU A 819 5.87 22.95 -1.52
N LYS A 820 6.15 22.44 -2.71
CA LYS A 820 6.54 23.20 -3.91
C LYS A 820 5.74 22.78 -5.14
N ASP A 821 5.46 23.71 -6.04
CA ASP A 821 4.82 23.41 -7.32
C ASP A 821 5.75 22.67 -8.29
N LYS A 822 5.25 22.36 -9.49
CA LYS A 822 5.98 21.58 -10.51
C LYS A 822 7.21 22.33 -11.09
N GLU A 823 7.27 23.64 -10.91
CA GLU A 823 8.43 24.48 -11.25
C GLU A 823 9.40 24.65 -10.06
N GLY A 824 9.10 24.05 -8.91
CA GLY A 824 9.91 24.16 -7.69
C GLY A 824 9.65 25.43 -6.87
N LYS A 825 8.61 26.20 -7.20
CA LYS A 825 8.25 27.41 -6.45
C LYS A 825 7.45 27.02 -5.19
N PRO A 826 7.75 27.64 -4.03
CA PRO A 826 7.11 27.28 -2.77
C PRO A 826 5.61 27.63 -2.73
N TYR A 827 4.81 26.73 -2.16
CA TYR A 827 3.42 26.97 -1.80
C TYR A 827 3.31 27.80 -0.50
N PRO A 828 2.13 28.39 -0.19
CA PRO A 828 2.01 29.34 0.92
C PRO A 828 2.44 28.80 2.28
N CYS A 829 2.24 27.50 2.54
CA CYS A 829 2.61 26.88 3.82
C CYS A 829 4.11 26.58 3.99
N TYR A 830 4.92 26.69 2.93
CA TYR A 830 6.33 26.30 2.91
C TYR A 830 7.19 27.06 3.94
N GLU A 831 6.98 28.36 4.08
CA GLU A 831 7.76 29.15 5.05
C GLU A 831 7.51 28.67 6.49
N SER A 832 6.26 28.34 6.83
CA SER A 832 5.92 27.80 8.14
C SER A 832 6.48 26.40 8.37
N PHE A 833 6.62 25.59 7.32
CA PHE A 833 7.33 24.31 7.38
C PHE A 833 8.82 24.53 7.71
N CYS A 834 9.51 25.40 6.98
CA CYS A 834 10.93 25.68 7.23
C CYS A 834 11.15 26.28 8.62
N ARG A 835 10.20 27.09 9.11
CA ARG A 835 10.21 27.60 10.49
C ARG A 835 10.08 26.45 11.49
N PHE A 836 9.06 25.60 11.36
CA PHE A 836 8.85 24.46 12.25
C PHE A 836 10.06 23.53 12.32
N SER A 837 10.67 23.22 11.16
CA SER A 837 11.92 22.44 11.03
C SER A 837 13.04 22.96 11.94
N ARG A 838 13.23 24.28 12.01
CA ARG A 838 14.21 24.90 12.91
C ARG A 838 13.76 24.87 14.36
N ASP A 839 12.51 25.23 14.62
CA ASP A 839 11.99 25.41 15.97
C ASP A 839 11.93 24.07 16.73
N ILE A 840 11.59 22.96 16.06
CA ILE A 840 11.52 21.63 16.70
C ILE A 840 12.90 21.11 17.12
N LYS A 841 13.94 21.37 16.31
CA LYS A 841 15.34 21.03 16.65
C LYS A 841 15.83 21.83 17.85
N ALA A 842 15.55 23.13 17.87
CA ALA A 842 15.88 23.99 18.99
C ALA A 842 15.15 23.52 20.27
N PHE A 843 13.86 23.19 20.16
CA PHE A 843 13.07 22.66 21.26
C PHE A 843 13.61 21.33 21.79
N GLN A 844 13.95 20.37 20.91
CA GLN A 844 14.59 19.11 21.30
C GLN A 844 15.91 19.34 22.04
N SER A 845 16.77 20.22 21.53
CA SER A 845 18.08 20.50 22.15
C SER A 845 17.97 21.09 23.56
N ARG A 846 16.89 21.83 23.83
CA ARG A 846 16.67 22.55 25.09
C ARG A 846 15.92 21.71 26.11
N PHE A 847 14.88 21.00 25.67
CA PHE A 847 13.92 20.38 26.57
C PHE A 847 13.88 18.86 26.48
N ASP A 848 14.58 18.26 25.53
CA ASP A 848 14.48 16.83 25.21
C ASP A 848 13.01 16.42 25.02
N ALA A 849 12.42 16.82 23.88
CA ALA A 849 11.00 16.61 23.56
C ALA A 849 10.59 15.13 23.67
N HIS A 850 11.51 14.21 23.38
CA HIS A 850 11.34 12.77 23.55
C HIS A 850 11.14 12.31 24.98
N SER A 851 11.58 13.07 25.99
CA SER A 851 11.37 12.75 27.41
C SER A 851 9.99 13.15 27.91
N LEU A 852 9.27 14.00 27.17
CA LEU A 852 7.96 14.49 27.57
C LEU A 852 6.93 13.36 27.51
N ARG A 853 6.09 13.22 28.53
CA ARG A 853 5.04 12.18 28.61
C ARG A 853 3.69 12.81 28.84
N CYS A 854 2.63 12.20 28.33
CA CYS A 854 1.28 12.53 28.76
C CYS A 854 1.00 11.86 30.10
N ASP A 855 0.36 12.55 31.05
CA ASP A 855 -0.06 11.87 32.27
C ASP A 855 -1.19 10.86 31.95
N PRO A 856 -1.26 9.71 32.63
CA PRO A 856 -2.22 8.65 32.31
C PRO A 856 -3.69 9.12 32.31
N PRO A 857 -4.44 8.92 31.22
CA PRO A 857 -5.87 9.23 31.16
C PRO A 857 -6.71 8.45 32.18
N GLN A 858 -7.68 9.11 32.82
CA GLN A 858 -8.68 8.45 33.69
C GLN A 858 -9.94 8.01 32.93
N VAL A 859 -10.09 8.44 31.67
CA VAL A 859 -11.19 8.08 30.78
C VAL A 859 -10.65 7.12 29.72
N ALA A 860 -11.33 5.99 29.54
CA ALA A 860 -11.10 5.06 28.45
C ALA A 860 -12.29 5.09 27.48
N LEU A 861 -12.03 5.01 26.18
CA LEU A 861 -13.01 4.86 25.12
C LEU A 861 -12.87 3.49 24.48
N PHE A 862 -13.97 2.75 24.41
CA PHE A 862 -14.01 1.42 23.86
C PHE A 862 -14.14 1.43 22.34
N MET A 863 -13.25 0.71 21.67
CA MET A 863 -13.24 0.47 20.23
C MET A 863 -13.43 -1.04 20.01
N GLY A 864 -14.69 -1.48 19.86
CA GLY A 864 -14.99 -2.92 19.80
C GLY A 864 -14.51 -3.57 18.50
N ASP A 865 -13.93 -4.76 18.60
CA ASP A 865 -13.43 -5.50 17.44
C ASP A 865 -14.60 -5.91 16.52
N ASP A 866 -15.70 -6.39 17.13
CA ASP A 866 -16.86 -6.90 16.39
C ASP A 866 -17.62 -5.78 15.67
N VAL A 867 -17.74 -4.60 16.29
CA VAL A 867 -18.34 -3.43 15.65
C VAL A 867 -17.44 -2.86 14.55
N SER A 868 -16.10 -2.91 14.72
CA SER A 868 -15.17 -2.51 13.66
C SER A 868 -15.33 -3.37 12.41
N LEU A 869 -15.42 -4.70 12.56
CA LEU A 869 -15.71 -5.62 11.46
C LEU A 869 -17.09 -5.33 10.81
N ALA A 870 -18.11 -5.11 11.64
CA ALA A 870 -19.46 -4.80 11.17
C ALA A 870 -19.51 -3.49 10.38
N ASN A 871 -18.82 -2.45 10.82
CA ASN A 871 -18.78 -1.14 10.15
C ASN A 871 -18.32 -1.27 8.69
N ALA A 872 -17.26 -2.03 8.44
CA ALA A 872 -16.75 -2.28 7.09
C ALA A 872 -17.78 -3.06 6.24
N LEU A 873 -18.39 -4.10 6.81
CA LEU A 873 -19.31 -4.97 6.08
C LEU A 873 -20.67 -4.32 5.78
N GLU A 874 -21.26 -3.63 6.75
CA GLU A 874 -22.56 -2.95 6.63
C GLU A 874 -22.56 -1.82 5.59
N THR A 875 -21.38 -1.25 5.34
CA THR A 875 -21.18 -0.16 4.38
C THR A 875 -20.54 -0.63 3.07
N GLY A 876 -20.18 -1.91 2.94
CA GLY A 876 -19.48 -2.44 1.77
C GLY A 876 -18.05 -1.90 1.59
N GLY A 877 -17.41 -1.47 2.67
CA GLY A 877 -16.07 -0.87 2.68
C GLY A 877 -16.07 0.65 2.85
N ALA A 878 -17.23 1.31 2.76
CA ALA A 878 -17.39 2.74 3.04
C ALA A 878 -17.50 3.03 4.55
N ALA A 879 -16.55 2.53 5.34
CA ALA A 879 -16.61 2.54 6.80
C ALA A 879 -16.74 3.96 7.39
N TRP A 880 -16.29 4.99 6.66
CA TRP A 880 -16.47 6.40 7.04
C TRP A 880 -17.93 6.82 7.15
N GLU A 881 -18.89 6.09 6.56
CA GLU A 881 -20.33 6.35 6.70
C GLU A 881 -21.00 5.52 7.81
N ALA A 882 -20.25 4.62 8.45
CA ALA A 882 -20.81 3.67 9.42
C ALA A 882 -21.31 4.40 10.68
N ALA A 883 -22.47 3.98 11.17
CA ALA A 883 -23.05 4.54 12.40
C ALA A 883 -22.12 4.35 13.60
N GLY A 884 -21.43 3.21 13.68
CA GLY A 884 -20.40 2.95 14.67
C GLY A 884 -19.28 3.98 14.59
N VAL A 885 -18.65 4.18 13.42
CA VAL A 885 -17.56 5.15 13.24
C VAL A 885 -17.98 6.56 13.67
N HIS A 886 -19.17 7.01 13.26
CA HIS A 886 -19.70 8.31 13.69
C HIS A 886 -19.95 8.37 15.21
N GLY A 887 -20.44 7.30 15.82
CA GLY A 887 -20.59 7.22 17.28
C GLY A 887 -19.26 7.36 18.01
N HIS A 888 -18.24 6.61 17.60
CA HIS A 888 -16.89 6.66 18.19
C HIS A 888 -16.27 8.06 18.06
N ASN A 889 -16.28 8.61 16.84
CA ASN A 889 -15.72 9.95 16.57
C ASN A 889 -16.42 11.02 17.42
N GLY A 890 -17.75 10.95 17.55
CA GLY A 890 -18.53 11.94 18.28
C GLY A 890 -18.37 11.88 19.80
N ALA A 891 -18.36 10.69 20.38
CA ALA A 891 -18.15 10.51 21.81
C ALA A 891 -16.71 10.89 22.21
N TYR A 892 -15.72 10.55 21.40
CA TYR A 892 -14.35 11.05 21.57
C TYR A 892 -14.33 12.57 21.51
N TRP A 893 -14.97 13.17 20.50
CA TRP A 893 -14.94 14.61 20.30
C TRP A 893 -15.59 15.38 21.46
N LEU A 894 -16.75 14.93 21.95
CA LEU A 894 -17.38 15.53 23.14
C LEU A 894 -16.52 15.40 24.41
N THR A 895 -15.73 14.33 24.50
CA THR A 895 -14.81 14.10 25.63
C THR A 895 -13.60 15.01 25.55
N GLU A 896 -12.92 14.99 24.41
CA GLU A 896 -11.65 15.68 24.22
C GLU A 896 -11.83 17.20 24.12
N ARG A 897 -12.92 17.70 23.49
CA ARG A 897 -13.26 19.13 23.46
C ARG A 897 -13.62 19.71 24.85
N ASN A 898 -13.89 18.85 25.83
CA ASN A 898 -14.05 19.25 27.23
C ASN A 898 -12.74 19.18 28.04
N GLY A 899 -11.60 18.88 27.41
CA GLY A 899 -10.29 18.83 28.06
C GLY A 899 -10.01 17.54 28.83
N PHE A 900 -10.76 16.47 28.56
CA PHE A 900 -10.51 15.14 29.13
C PHE A 900 -9.59 14.34 28.23
N ALA A 901 -8.41 13.98 28.74
CA ALA A 901 -7.53 13.04 28.08
C ALA A 901 -8.20 11.65 27.99
N THR A 902 -8.04 10.98 26.84
CA THR A 902 -8.69 9.69 26.56
C THR A 902 -7.65 8.64 26.21
N ASP A 903 -7.81 7.45 26.79
CA ASP A 903 -7.15 6.23 26.33
C ASP A 903 -8.12 5.35 25.53
N PHE A 904 -7.59 4.52 24.64
CA PHE A 904 -8.39 3.66 23.77
C PHE A 904 -8.18 2.19 24.16
N VAL A 905 -9.28 1.45 24.26
CA VAL A 905 -9.26 0.02 24.62
C VAL A 905 -10.16 -0.77 23.68
N ASN A 906 -9.73 -1.97 23.30
CA ASN A 906 -10.59 -2.94 22.60
C ASN A 906 -11.03 -4.07 23.54
N ASP A 907 -11.62 -5.13 23.00
CA ASP A 907 -12.12 -6.28 23.75
C ASP A 907 -11.06 -6.88 24.68
N ALA A 908 -9.82 -7.05 24.22
CA ALA A 908 -8.72 -7.56 25.05
C ALA A 908 -8.34 -6.57 26.17
N GLY A 909 -8.42 -5.26 25.88
CA GLY A 909 -8.11 -4.17 26.81
C GLY A 909 -9.13 -3.99 27.94
N LEU A 910 -10.34 -4.57 27.86
CA LEU A 910 -11.35 -4.48 28.93
C LEU A 910 -10.89 -5.10 30.26
N THR A 911 -9.88 -5.98 30.21
CA THR A 911 -9.27 -6.56 31.42
C THR A 911 -8.18 -5.67 32.04
N GLN A 912 -7.78 -4.60 31.36
CA GLN A 912 -6.65 -3.72 31.71
C GLN A 912 -7.11 -2.27 31.96
N LEU A 913 -8.19 -2.10 32.75
CA LEU A 913 -8.77 -0.80 33.08
C LEU A 913 -8.24 -0.20 34.40
N GLU A 914 -7.05 -0.61 34.84
CA GLU A 914 -6.43 -0.08 36.05
C GLU A 914 -6.17 1.43 35.91
N GLY A 915 -6.47 2.18 36.98
CA GLY A 915 -6.37 3.65 36.99
C GLY A 915 -7.50 4.37 36.22
N LYS A 916 -8.36 3.66 35.48
CA LYS A 916 -9.51 4.26 34.79
C LYS A 916 -10.69 4.44 35.74
N ARG A 917 -11.34 5.60 35.67
CA ARG A 917 -12.58 5.92 36.41
C ARG A 917 -13.82 5.82 35.52
N VAL A 918 -13.65 6.10 34.23
CA VAL A 918 -14.73 6.10 33.25
C VAL A 918 -14.38 5.21 32.06
N LEU A 919 -15.34 4.41 31.61
CA LEU A 919 -15.31 3.68 30.34
C LEU A 919 -16.47 4.18 29.46
N ILE A 920 -16.15 4.84 28.35
CA ILE A 920 -17.11 5.30 27.35
C ILE A 920 -17.26 4.22 26.28
N VAL A 921 -18.50 3.83 25.98
CA VAL A 921 -18.83 2.78 25.03
C VAL A 921 -19.85 3.35 24.03
N PRO A 922 -19.35 3.92 22.92
CA PRO A 922 -20.20 4.52 21.90
C PRO A 922 -20.63 3.48 20.87
N TRP A 923 -21.92 3.48 20.51
CA TRP A 923 -22.49 2.71 19.40
C TRP A 923 -21.86 1.31 19.19
N CYS A 924 -22.17 0.37 20.09
CA CYS A 924 -21.68 -1.01 20.02
C CYS A 924 -22.86 -1.96 19.80
N HIS A 925 -23.52 -1.84 18.65
CA HIS A 925 -24.70 -2.64 18.32
C HIS A 925 -24.36 -4.11 18.07
N VAL A 926 -23.15 -4.41 17.58
CA VAL A 926 -22.59 -5.78 17.48
C VAL A 926 -21.50 -5.94 18.51
N ILE A 927 -21.70 -6.85 19.48
CA ILE A 927 -20.73 -7.07 20.56
C ILE A 927 -20.97 -8.43 21.25
N ARG A 928 -19.88 -9.13 21.61
CA ARG A 928 -19.94 -10.38 22.38
C ARG A 928 -20.38 -10.17 23.84
N GLU A 929 -21.10 -11.15 24.38
CA GLU A 929 -21.64 -11.09 25.75
C GLU A 929 -20.53 -10.97 26.81
N THR A 930 -19.37 -11.59 26.58
CA THR A 930 -18.23 -11.52 27.51
C THR A 930 -17.68 -10.10 27.66
N SER A 931 -17.62 -9.31 26.59
CA SER A 931 -17.18 -7.91 26.61
C SER A 931 -18.21 -7.04 27.36
N LEU A 932 -19.50 -7.26 27.12
CA LEU A 932 -20.58 -6.60 27.86
C LEU A 932 -20.51 -6.91 29.37
N LEU A 933 -20.30 -8.17 29.75
CA LEU A 933 -20.15 -8.57 31.15
C LEU A 933 -18.91 -7.97 31.81
N ALA A 934 -17.81 -7.82 31.06
CA ALA A 934 -16.61 -7.13 31.55
C ALA A 934 -16.88 -5.64 31.83
N MET A 935 -17.65 -4.96 30.97
CA MET A 935 -18.10 -3.57 31.21
C MET A 935 -18.97 -3.48 32.47
N ALA A 936 -19.91 -4.41 32.65
CA ALA A 936 -20.74 -4.46 33.86
C ALA A 936 -19.90 -4.73 35.12
N GLU A 937 -18.86 -5.55 35.02
CA GLU A 937 -17.91 -5.81 36.11
C GLU A 937 -17.06 -4.57 36.45
N PHE A 938 -16.62 -3.81 35.46
CA PHE A 938 -15.94 -2.53 35.70
C PHE A 938 -16.83 -1.57 36.50
N ALA A 939 -18.11 -1.43 36.11
CA ALA A 939 -19.08 -0.64 36.89
C ALA A 939 -19.24 -1.20 38.30
N ARG A 940 -19.43 -2.52 38.45
CA ARG A 940 -19.61 -3.18 39.76
C ARG A 940 -18.46 -2.90 40.73
N ARG A 941 -17.22 -2.81 40.24
CA ARG A 941 -16.01 -2.52 41.03
C ARG A 941 -15.87 -1.06 41.47
N GLY A 942 -16.69 -0.15 40.94
CA GLY A 942 -16.65 1.28 41.29
C GLY A 942 -16.46 2.21 40.10
N GLY A 943 -16.26 1.68 38.89
CA GLY A 943 -16.15 2.47 37.67
C GLY A 943 -17.49 3.09 37.24
N THR A 944 -17.41 4.09 36.37
CA THR A 944 -18.58 4.61 35.65
C THR A 944 -18.51 4.15 34.19
N VAL A 945 -19.53 3.46 33.71
CA VAL A 945 -19.66 3.13 32.28
C VAL A 945 -20.62 4.13 31.63
N VAL A 946 -20.23 4.74 30.53
CA VAL A 946 -21.08 5.65 29.74
C VAL A 946 -21.44 4.95 28.43
N PHE A 947 -22.69 4.53 28.30
CA PHE A 947 -23.23 4.01 27.04
C PHE A 947 -23.80 5.17 26.22
N ASP A 948 -23.36 5.29 24.96
CA ASP A 948 -23.88 6.30 24.02
C ASP A 948 -24.58 5.62 22.83
N GLY A 949 -25.91 5.52 22.88
CA GLY A 949 -26.75 4.92 21.85
C GLY A 949 -26.95 3.41 21.97
N ALA A 950 -26.93 2.73 20.81
CA ALA A 950 -27.23 1.31 20.69
C ALA A 950 -26.12 0.43 21.29
N ILE A 951 -26.48 -0.47 22.21
CA ILE A 951 -25.58 -1.42 22.86
C ILE A 951 -26.16 -2.83 22.77
N GLY A 952 -25.39 -3.80 22.30
CA GLY A 952 -25.73 -5.22 22.41
C GLY A 952 -27.05 -5.60 21.71
N LEU A 953 -27.27 -5.11 20.49
CA LEU A 953 -28.44 -5.50 19.68
C LEU A 953 -28.22 -6.87 19.02
N LEU A 954 -26.99 -7.12 18.61
CA LEU A 954 -26.52 -8.30 17.91
C LEU A 954 -25.30 -8.88 18.64
N ASP A 955 -25.19 -10.21 18.65
CA ASP A 955 -24.00 -10.90 19.13
C ASP A 955 -22.87 -10.89 18.10
N ASP A 956 -21.73 -11.50 18.44
CA ASP A 956 -20.53 -11.56 17.60
C ASP A 956 -20.64 -12.47 16.37
N ALA A 957 -21.76 -13.19 16.23
CA ALA A 957 -22.18 -13.91 15.03
C ALA A 957 -23.29 -13.16 14.26
N TYR A 958 -23.52 -11.89 14.60
CA TYR A 958 -24.52 -11.02 14.00
C TYR A 958 -25.97 -11.52 14.20
N ARG A 959 -26.22 -12.26 15.29
CA ARG A 959 -27.56 -12.73 15.66
C ARG A 959 -28.21 -11.79 16.67
N PRO A 960 -29.51 -11.46 16.56
CA PRO A 960 -30.22 -10.70 17.58
C PRO A 960 -30.12 -11.35 18.96
N TYR A 961 -29.73 -10.55 19.95
CA TYR A 961 -29.85 -10.96 21.34
C TYR A 961 -31.32 -11.04 21.74
N ALA A 962 -31.63 -12.00 22.61
CA ALA A 962 -32.94 -12.13 23.24
C ALA A 962 -32.75 -12.61 24.70
N PRO A 963 -33.16 -11.83 25.71
CA PRO A 963 -33.68 -10.45 25.63
C PRO A 963 -32.61 -9.43 25.18
N LEU A 964 -33.07 -8.25 24.79
CA LEU A 964 -32.21 -7.08 24.57
C LEU A 964 -32.09 -6.23 25.84
N PRO A 965 -30.94 -5.60 26.09
CA PRO A 965 -29.67 -5.72 25.36
C PRO A 965 -28.85 -6.95 25.81
N GLY A 966 -28.01 -7.47 24.93
CA GLY A 966 -26.88 -8.32 25.32
C GLY A 966 -27.21 -9.71 25.86
N GLY A 967 -28.46 -10.17 25.73
CA GLY A 967 -28.88 -11.49 26.21
C GLY A 967 -29.19 -11.52 27.71
N SER A 968 -29.60 -12.71 28.19
CA SER A 968 -30.11 -12.89 29.55
C SER A 968 -29.08 -12.54 30.63
N ALA A 969 -27.80 -12.88 30.45
CA ALA A 969 -26.80 -12.63 31.48
C ALA A 969 -26.55 -11.14 31.66
N PHE A 970 -26.36 -10.40 30.57
CA PHE A 970 -26.12 -8.95 30.62
C PHE A 970 -27.35 -8.16 31.07
N SER A 971 -28.53 -8.46 30.51
CA SER A 971 -29.80 -7.84 30.93
C SER A 971 -30.07 -8.04 32.43
N THR A 972 -29.77 -9.24 32.96
CA THR A 972 -29.89 -9.52 34.39
C THR A 972 -28.83 -8.76 35.20
N ALA A 973 -27.58 -8.74 34.74
CA ALA A 973 -26.47 -8.10 35.44
C ALA A 973 -26.69 -6.60 35.68
N LEU A 974 -27.42 -5.92 34.78
CA LEU A 974 -27.78 -4.50 34.90
C LEU A 974 -29.24 -4.25 35.30
N SER A 975 -30.06 -5.30 35.40
CA SER A 975 -31.53 -5.20 35.61
C SER A 975 -32.19 -4.25 34.61
N VAL A 976 -31.86 -4.40 33.32
CA VAL A 976 -32.37 -3.56 32.23
C VAL A 976 -32.78 -4.44 31.05
N SER A 977 -33.89 -4.08 30.41
CA SER A 977 -34.27 -4.64 29.12
C SER A 977 -34.97 -3.61 28.24
N ILE A 978 -34.85 -3.78 26.93
CA ILE A 978 -35.60 -3.01 25.92
C ILE A 978 -36.27 -3.99 24.95
N SER A 979 -37.36 -3.59 24.30
CA SER A 979 -38.03 -4.41 23.28
C SER A 979 -37.39 -4.27 21.90
N ALA A 980 -36.96 -3.04 21.55
CA ALA A 980 -36.30 -2.74 20.29
C ALA A 980 -35.54 -1.41 20.38
N TYR A 981 -34.64 -1.17 19.42
CA TYR A 981 -33.94 0.10 19.21
C TYR A 981 -34.12 0.54 17.77
N ASP A 982 -34.58 1.77 17.55
CA ASP A 982 -34.87 2.33 16.23
C ASP A 982 -33.92 3.49 15.91
N ASP A 983 -33.10 3.38 14.85
CA ASP A 983 -32.09 4.39 14.46
C ASP A 983 -32.69 5.60 13.72
N GLN A 984 -33.56 6.35 14.41
CA GLN A 984 -34.23 7.54 13.89
C GLN A 984 -33.76 8.83 14.57
N PRO A 985 -33.88 10.01 13.92
CA PRO A 985 -33.64 11.30 14.58
C PRO A 985 -34.45 11.44 15.87
N ASN A 986 -33.81 11.91 16.94
CA ASN A 986 -34.46 12.16 18.23
C ASN A 986 -33.90 13.44 18.88
N GLN A 987 -34.49 13.87 20.00
CA GLN A 987 -34.04 15.05 20.75
C GLN A 987 -34.08 14.80 22.25
N ILE A 988 -32.98 15.07 22.95
CA ILE A 988 -32.92 15.06 24.43
C ILE A 988 -33.37 16.43 24.93
N ARG A 989 -34.41 16.46 25.78
CA ARG A 989 -34.91 17.66 26.43
C ARG A 989 -34.09 17.95 27.68
N LEU A 990 -33.39 19.09 27.69
CA LEU A 990 -32.64 19.58 28.85
C LEU A 990 -33.56 20.19 29.90
N ALA A 991 -33.03 20.30 31.13
CA ALA A 991 -33.77 20.87 32.28
C ALA A 991 -34.17 22.35 32.08
N ASP A 992 -33.43 23.09 31.25
CA ASP A 992 -33.72 24.48 30.90
C ASP A 992 -34.69 24.62 29.71
N GLY A 993 -35.24 23.50 29.21
CA GLY A 993 -36.21 23.47 28.13
C GLY A 993 -35.62 23.39 26.72
N ARG A 994 -34.29 23.48 26.55
CA ARG A 994 -33.63 23.33 25.24
C ARG A 994 -33.65 21.87 24.78
N ASP A 995 -33.73 21.66 23.46
CA ASP A 995 -33.63 20.35 22.83
C ASP A 995 -32.26 20.14 22.19
N LEU A 996 -31.63 19.00 22.50
CA LEU A 996 -30.37 18.56 21.89
C LEU A 996 -30.64 17.50 20.82
N PRO A 997 -30.25 17.73 19.55
CA PRO A 997 -30.31 16.70 18.52
C PRO A 997 -29.49 15.47 18.90
N CYS A 998 -30.09 14.30 18.75
CA CYS A 998 -29.47 12.99 18.94
C CYS A 998 -30.09 11.99 17.95
N ARG A 999 -29.68 10.72 17.99
CA ARG A 999 -30.23 9.70 17.09
C ARG A 999 -30.40 8.34 17.78
N GLY A 1000 -31.54 7.70 17.57
CA GLY A 1000 -31.89 6.42 18.15
C GLY A 1000 -32.99 6.52 19.19
N ILE A 1001 -33.92 5.57 19.22
CA ILE A 1001 -35.01 5.50 20.20
C ILE A 1001 -35.08 4.07 20.73
N ALA A 1002 -34.83 3.90 22.03
CA ALA A 1002 -35.06 2.65 22.73
C ALA A 1002 -36.55 2.54 23.13
N THR A 1003 -37.20 1.44 22.77
CA THR A 1003 -38.63 1.20 23.05
C THR A 1003 -38.81 0.07 24.05
N GLY A 1004 -39.89 0.13 24.85
CA GLY A 1004 -40.21 -0.91 25.83
C GLY A 1004 -39.19 -1.03 26.97
N LEU A 1005 -38.53 0.08 27.35
CA LEU A 1005 -37.56 0.09 28.44
C LEU A 1005 -38.18 -0.41 29.75
N THR A 1006 -37.60 -1.46 30.31
CA THR A 1006 -37.86 -1.94 31.67
C THR A 1006 -36.56 -1.87 32.45
N ALA A 1007 -36.50 -0.97 33.43
CA ALA A 1007 -35.30 -0.75 34.24
C ALA A 1007 -35.72 -0.27 35.65
N PRO A 1008 -36.16 -1.18 36.54
CA PRO A 1008 -36.79 -0.81 37.82
C PRO A 1008 -35.85 -0.07 38.78
N THR A 1009 -34.53 -0.22 38.61
CA THR A 1009 -33.49 0.44 39.40
C THR A 1009 -32.97 1.73 38.76
N ALA A 1010 -33.47 2.09 37.57
CA ALA A 1010 -32.95 3.24 36.83
C ALA A 1010 -33.49 4.58 37.37
N ASN A 1011 -32.58 5.54 37.54
CA ASN A 1011 -32.92 6.94 37.68
C ASN A 1011 -33.02 7.58 36.28
N VAL A 1012 -34.20 8.07 35.91
CA VAL A 1012 -34.36 8.82 34.66
C VAL A 1012 -33.85 10.24 34.87
N LEU A 1013 -32.72 10.57 34.25
CA LEU A 1013 -32.07 11.87 34.37
C LEU A 1013 -32.64 12.90 33.40
N LEU A 1014 -32.85 12.51 32.13
CA LEU A 1014 -33.46 13.35 31.10
C LEU A 1014 -34.42 12.52 30.24
N LYS A 1015 -35.37 13.22 29.63
CA LYS A 1015 -36.37 12.67 28.73
C LYS A 1015 -36.14 13.17 27.30
N ASP A 1016 -36.70 12.47 26.33
CA ASP A 1016 -36.78 12.98 24.97
C ASP A 1016 -37.93 13.99 24.81
N ALA A 1017 -38.01 14.64 23.65
CA ALA A 1017 -39.08 15.58 23.33
C ALA A 1017 -40.50 14.95 23.35
N ALA A 1018 -40.60 13.62 23.26
CA ALA A 1018 -41.85 12.87 23.37
C ALA A 1018 -42.19 12.43 24.82
N GLY A 1019 -41.31 12.71 25.78
CA GLY A 1019 -41.49 12.39 27.20
C GLY A 1019 -41.00 11.00 27.62
N ASN A 1020 -40.37 10.23 26.72
CA ASN A 1020 -39.76 8.93 27.05
C ASN A 1020 -38.39 9.14 27.74
N PRO A 1021 -37.89 8.17 28.52
CA PRO A 1021 -36.53 8.22 29.04
C PRO A 1021 -35.49 8.32 27.91
N ALA A 1022 -34.56 9.26 28.02
CA ALA A 1022 -33.50 9.47 27.03
C ALA A 1022 -32.08 9.40 27.64
N LEU A 1023 -31.93 9.78 28.90
CA LEU A 1023 -30.72 9.57 29.68
C LEU A 1023 -31.10 8.93 31.01
N ILE A 1024 -30.53 7.77 31.29
CA ILE A 1024 -30.76 7.04 32.54
C ILE A 1024 -29.45 6.78 33.27
N GLU A 1025 -29.55 6.60 34.58
CA GLU A 1025 -28.46 6.12 35.43
C GLU A 1025 -28.90 4.84 36.14
N LEU A 1026 -28.07 3.80 36.06
CA LEU A 1026 -28.25 2.52 36.73
C LEU A 1026 -27.16 2.37 37.80
N PRO A 1027 -27.52 2.27 39.09
CA PRO A 1027 -26.57 1.89 40.14
C PRO A 1027 -26.13 0.43 39.94
N VAL A 1028 -24.83 0.16 39.93
CA VAL A 1028 -24.28 -1.19 39.72
C VAL A 1028 -23.13 -1.44 40.68
N GLY A 1029 -23.35 -2.28 41.70
CA GLY A 1029 -22.35 -2.55 42.73
C GLY A 1029 -21.89 -1.25 43.42
N LYS A 1030 -20.60 -0.96 43.38
CA LYS A 1030 -20.01 0.28 43.93
C LYS A 1030 -19.99 1.45 42.95
N GLY A 1031 -20.28 1.20 41.67
CA GLY A 1031 -20.25 2.18 40.60
C GLY A 1031 -21.60 2.33 39.93
N ARG A 1032 -21.59 2.67 38.65
CA ARG A 1032 -22.82 2.96 37.89
C ARG A 1032 -22.64 2.84 36.38
N VAL A 1033 -23.77 2.72 35.69
CA VAL A 1033 -23.89 2.89 34.25
C VAL A 1033 -24.72 4.13 33.98
N VAL A 1034 -24.20 5.05 33.17
CA VAL A 1034 -24.96 6.19 32.62
C VAL A 1034 -25.23 5.88 31.15
N TRP A 1035 -26.49 5.82 30.75
CA TRP A 1035 -26.86 5.41 29.40
C TRP A 1035 -27.67 6.49 28.70
N PHE A 1036 -27.06 7.09 27.67
CA PHE A 1036 -27.76 7.84 26.65
C PHE A 1036 -28.48 6.85 25.72
N LEU A 1037 -29.78 6.68 25.92
CA LEU A 1037 -30.62 5.76 25.15
C LEU A 1037 -30.77 6.20 23.68
N SER A 1038 -30.37 7.43 23.37
CA SER A 1038 -30.16 7.97 22.03
C SER A 1038 -28.69 8.36 21.89
N ASN A 1039 -28.07 8.10 20.75
CA ASN A 1039 -26.69 8.46 20.50
C ASN A 1039 -26.53 9.98 20.33
N LEU A 1040 -25.86 10.61 21.30
CA LEU A 1040 -25.58 12.05 21.32
C LEU A 1040 -24.32 12.38 20.50
N GLY A 1041 -23.30 11.51 20.54
CA GLY A 1041 -22.02 11.72 19.86
C GLY A 1041 -22.16 11.90 18.34
N ARG A 1042 -22.94 11.05 17.68
CA ARG A 1042 -23.15 11.04 16.21
C ARG A 1042 -23.74 12.33 15.66
N MET A 1043 -24.36 13.15 16.50
CA MET A 1043 -24.89 14.47 16.11
C MET A 1043 -23.92 15.63 16.41
N ASN A 1044 -22.77 15.35 17.01
CA ASN A 1044 -21.80 16.35 17.49
C ASN A 1044 -20.40 16.14 16.88
N LEU A 1045 -20.34 15.90 15.57
CA LEU A 1045 -19.09 15.66 14.82
C LEU A 1045 -18.46 16.92 14.22
N SER A 1046 -19.20 18.05 14.25
CA SER A 1046 -18.74 19.29 13.66
C SER A 1046 -17.56 19.88 14.45
N ARG A 1047 -16.84 20.81 13.82
CA ARG A 1047 -15.70 21.50 14.44
C ARG A 1047 -16.03 22.19 15.76
N ALA A 1048 -17.28 22.63 15.94
CA ALA A 1048 -17.78 23.20 17.17
C ALA A 1048 -19.05 22.44 17.61
N PRO A 1049 -18.91 21.41 18.46
CA PRO A 1049 -20.05 20.73 19.06
C PRO A 1049 -21.00 21.69 19.77
N ALA A 1050 -22.27 21.30 19.94
CA ALA A 1050 -23.23 22.16 20.61
C ALA A 1050 -22.77 22.44 22.06
N PRO A 1051 -22.69 23.70 22.52
CA PRO A 1051 -22.22 24.02 23.87
C PRO A 1051 -22.99 23.27 24.97
N ALA A 1052 -24.31 23.14 24.80
CA ALA A 1052 -25.14 22.41 25.74
C ALA A 1052 -24.92 20.88 25.72
N ALA A 1053 -24.47 20.31 24.59
CA ALA A 1053 -24.03 18.92 24.55
C ALA A 1053 -22.68 18.73 25.25
N LEU A 1054 -21.74 19.67 25.06
CA LEU A 1054 -20.47 19.68 25.81
C LEU A 1054 -20.71 19.79 27.32
N ASP A 1055 -21.58 20.70 27.75
CA ASP A 1055 -21.92 20.89 29.17
C ASP A 1055 -22.56 19.63 29.77
N LEU A 1056 -23.51 19.00 29.06
CA LEU A 1056 -24.13 17.76 29.49
C LEU A 1056 -23.09 16.63 29.62
N TRP A 1057 -22.28 16.43 28.59
CA TRP A 1057 -21.24 15.40 28.58
C TRP A 1057 -20.21 15.60 29.70
N ARG A 1058 -19.72 16.84 29.87
CA ARG A 1058 -18.81 17.20 30.97
C ARG A 1058 -19.41 16.88 32.33
N SER A 1059 -20.68 17.22 32.55
CA SER A 1059 -21.34 16.97 33.84
C SER A 1059 -21.40 15.47 34.19
N VAL A 1060 -21.49 14.58 33.19
CA VAL A 1060 -21.48 13.13 33.38
C VAL A 1060 -20.08 12.67 33.83
N LEU A 1061 -19.02 13.17 33.20
CA LEU A 1061 -17.63 12.83 33.51
C LEU A 1061 -17.17 13.42 34.86
N GLU A 1062 -17.53 14.67 35.17
CA GLU A 1062 -17.21 15.31 36.45
C GLU A 1062 -17.88 14.60 37.62
N LYS A 1063 -19.15 14.19 37.48
CA LYS A 1063 -19.83 13.35 38.47
C LYS A 1063 -19.14 12.01 38.68
N ALA A 1064 -18.34 11.52 37.73
CA ALA A 1064 -17.53 10.31 37.88
C ALA A 1064 -16.21 10.56 38.62
N GLY A 1065 -16.00 11.79 39.10
CA GLY A 1065 -14.80 12.19 39.82
C GLY A 1065 -13.60 12.36 38.90
N VAL A 1066 -13.81 12.62 37.61
CA VAL A 1066 -12.74 12.98 36.68
C VAL A 1066 -12.78 14.49 36.48
N ALA A 1067 -11.63 15.16 36.63
CA ALA A 1067 -11.50 16.58 36.31
C ALA A 1067 -10.92 16.77 34.91
N PRO A 1068 -11.37 17.77 34.13
CA PRO A 1068 -10.70 18.14 32.89
C PRO A 1068 -9.31 18.68 33.22
N ARG A 1069 -8.33 18.47 32.34
CA ARG A 1069 -6.96 19.01 32.55
C ARG A 1069 -6.87 20.49 32.22
N TRP A 1070 -7.65 20.89 31.23
CA TRP A 1070 -7.71 22.26 30.77
C TRP A 1070 -9.11 22.62 30.30
N ARG A 1071 -9.39 23.92 30.26
CA ARG A 1071 -10.62 24.46 29.68
C ARG A 1071 -10.31 25.78 29.00
N LEU A 1072 -10.80 25.95 27.76
CA LEU A 1072 -10.81 27.26 27.12
C LEU A 1072 -12.02 28.07 27.62
N VAL A 1073 -11.77 29.28 28.11
CA VAL A 1073 -12.77 30.31 28.37
C VAL A 1073 -12.62 31.34 27.25
N PRO A 1074 -13.40 31.24 26.15
CA PRO A 1074 -13.28 32.16 25.04
C PRO A 1074 -13.74 33.57 25.43
N ASP A 1075 -13.18 34.59 24.78
CA ASP A 1075 -13.68 35.96 24.85
C ASP A 1075 -15.16 35.99 24.40
N PRO A 1076 -16.09 36.59 25.19
CA PRO A 1076 -17.49 36.72 24.83
C PRO A 1076 -17.74 37.29 23.43
N ALA A 1077 -16.85 38.16 22.93
CA ALA A 1077 -16.97 38.70 21.57
C ALA A 1077 -16.80 37.64 20.45
N GLN A 1078 -16.28 36.45 20.75
CA GLN A 1078 -16.11 35.35 19.80
C GLN A 1078 -17.32 34.36 19.76
N THR A 1079 -18.34 34.50 20.63
CA THR A 1079 -19.39 33.48 20.80
C THR A 1079 -20.67 33.67 19.95
N ASP A 1080 -20.86 34.80 19.26
CA ASP A 1080 -22.17 35.28 18.74
C ASP A 1080 -22.59 34.86 17.30
N ALA A 1081 -22.49 33.59 16.90
CA ALA A 1081 -23.12 33.16 15.63
C ALA A 1081 -23.82 31.78 15.69
N VAL A 1082 -24.97 31.68 15.02
CA VAL A 1082 -25.85 30.51 15.03
C VAL A 1082 -25.29 29.40 14.14
N ALA A 1083 -25.31 28.14 14.61
CA ALA A 1083 -24.76 26.96 13.92
C ALA A 1083 -25.81 26.22 13.07
N ASP A 1084 -25.38 25.65 11.94
CA ASP A 1084 -26.11 24.63 11.18
C ASP A 1084 -25.90 23.26 11.88
N PRO A 1085 -26.95 22.54 12.28
CA PRO A 1085 -26.86 21.26 13.01
C PRO A 1085 -26.27 20.10 12.20
N THR A 1086 -26.05 20.25 10.89
CA THR A 1086 -25.48 19.20 10.02
C THR A 1086 -24.08 19.53 9.49
N GLN A 1087 -23.67 20.81 9.55
CA GLN A 1087 -22.38 21.28 9.03
C GLN A 1087 -21.53 22.06 10.05
N GLY A 1088 -22.08 22.40 11.22
CA GLY A 1088 -21.42 23.25 12.22
C GLY A 1088 -21.12 24.67 11.74
N ARG A 1089 -20.55 25.48 12.63
CA ARG A 1089 -19.93 26.78 12.30
C ARG A 1089 -18.60 26.52 11.56
N LYS A 1090 -18.49 26.82 10.26
CA LYS A 1090 -17.20 26.78 9.50
C LYS A 1090 -16.34 28.04 9.69
N ASP A 1091 -16.90 29.06 10.33
CA ASP A 1091 -16.33 30.40 10.60
C ASP A 1091 -15.63 30.56 11.96
N VAL A 1092 -15.88 29.67 12.94
CA VAL A 1092 -15.17 29.64 14.25
C VAL A 1092 -13.70 29.20 14.16
N SER A 1093 -12.93 29.38 15.23
CA SER A 1093 -11.64 28.71 15.38
C SER A 1093 -11.81 27.27 15.86
N LEU A 1094 -10.85 26.41 15.52
CA LEU A 1094 -10.64 25.12 16.17
C LEU A 1094 -9.41 25.22 17.06
N PHE A 1095 -9.65 25.57 18.33
CA PHE A 1095 -8.61 25.60 19.34
C PHE A 1095 -8.28 24.18 19.83
N ASP A 1096 -7.01 23.93 20.10
CA ASP A 1096 -6.53 22.73 20.77
C ASP A 1096 -5.47 23.08 21.82
N ALA A 1097 -5.49 22.34 22.93
CA ALA A 1097 -4.43 22.34 23.92
C ALA A 1097 -4.03 20.90 24.25
N SER A 1098 -2.75 20.57 24.07
CA SER A 1098 -2.16 19.31 24.52
C SER A 1098 -1.19 19.57 25.65
N VAL A 1099 -1.18 18.71 26.68
CA VAL A 1099 -0.24 18.88 27.80
C VAL A 1099 0.64 17.65 27.97
N ARG A 1100 1.93 17.91 28.16
CA ARG A 1100 2.93 16.90 28.47
C ARG A 1100 3.72 17.30 29.71
N SER A 1101 4.12 16.35 30.53
CA SER A 1101 4.96 16.55 31.70
C SER A 1101 6.38 16.01 31.45
N LYS A 1102 7.36 16.62 32.12
CA LYS A 1102 8.73 16.12 32.21
C LYS A 1102 9.04 15.82 33.67
N ASP A 1103 9.38 14.56 33.95
CA ASP A 1103 9.71 14.06 35.29
C ASP A 1103 8.67 14.40 36.39
N GLY A 1104 7.42 14.71 35.99
CA GLY A 1104 6.37 15.21 36.88
C GLY A 1104 6.66 16.57 37.53
N ARG A 1105 7.61 17.36 37.02
CA ARG A 1105 8.08 18.62 37.63
C ARG A 1105 8.00 19.83 36.71
N GLU A 1106 7.87 19.61 35.41
CA GLU A 1106 7.72 20.64 34.40
C GLU A 1106 6.53 20.26 33.52
N LEU A 1107 5.72 21.23 33.13
CA LEU A 1107 4.62 21.04 32.19
C LEU A 1107 4.88 21.83 30.91
N PHE A 1108 4.54 21.20 29.79
CA PHE A 1108 4.59 21.78 28.46
C PHE A 1108 3.18 21.78 27.88
N VAL A 1109 2.64 22.97 27.62
CA VAL A 1109 1.29 23.13 27.06
C VAL A 1109 1.41 23.61 25.62
N PHE A 1110 0.98 22.79 24.68
CA PHE A 1110 1.02 23.04 23.24
C PHE A 1110 -0.34 23.58 22.81
N LEU A 1111 -0.37 24.86 22.45
CA LEU A 1111 -1.57 25.56 22.03
C LEU A 1111 -1.56 25.76 20.53
N THR A 1112 -2.66 25.39 19.87
CA THR A 1112 -2.84 25.58 18.43
C THR A 1112 -4.24 26.11 18.16
N SER A 1113 -4.36 27.05 17.23
CA SER A 1113 -5.65 27.54 16.75
C SER A 1113 -5.75 27.32 15.25
N PHE A 1114 -6.59 26.38 14.79
CA PHE A 1114 -6.81 26.13 13.37
C PHE A 1114 -8.01 26.93 12.82
N PHE A 1115 -7.95 27.27 11.52
CA PHE A 1115 -9.01 27.90 10.71
C PHE A 1115 -9.44 29.33 11.07
N GLY A 1116 -9.38 29.73 12.34
CA GLY A 1116 -9.74 31.08 12.81
C GLY A 1116 -8.90 31.47 14.03
N PRO A 1117 -8.91 32.73 14.46
CA PRO A 1117 -8.19 33.16 15.66
C PRO A 1117 -8.89 32.69 16.96
N THR A 1118 -8.13 32.51 18.03
CA THR A 1118 -8.64 32.21 19.37
C THR A 1118 -8.18 33.27 20.36
N LYS A 1119 -9.14 33.88 21.05
CA LYS A 1119 -8.89 34.82 22.16
C LYS A 1119 -9.66 34.40 23.40
N GLY A 1120 -9.04 34.55 24.57
CA GLY A 1120 -9.66 34.22 25.86
C GLY A 1120 -8.62 33.77 26.87
N ASP A 1121 -9.03 32.96 27.83
CA ASP A 1121 -8.16 32.38 28.85
C ASP A 1121 -8.15 30.85 28.74
N LEU A 1122 -6.95 30.26 28.84
CA LEU A 1122 -6.79 28.85 29.15
C LEU A 1122 -6.78 28.67 30.67
N LEU A 1123 -7.72 27.89 31.18
CA LEU A 1123 -7.71 27.41 32.56
C LEU A 1123 -7.00 26.08 32.59
N LEU A 1124 -5.99 25.95 33.45
CA LEU A 1124 -5.31 24.69 33.75
C LEU A 1124 -5.66 24.24 35.16
N THR A 1125 -6.06 22.98 35.31
CA THR A 1125 -6.46 22.41 36.61
C THR A 1125 -5.22 21.95 37.38
N LEU A 1126 -4.37 22.88 37.81
CA LEU A 1126 -3.13 22.55 38.55
C LEU A 1126 -3.39 22.37 40.06
N PRO A 1127 -2.55 21.61 40.79
CA PRO A 1127 -2.57 21.59 42.25
C PRO A 1127 -2.38 22.98 42.87
N ASP A 1128 -2.74 23.16 44.14
CA ASP A 1128 -2.49 24.43 44.85
C ASP A 1128 -0.98 24.73 44.92
N GLY A 1129 -0.57 25.86 44.36
CA GLY A 1129 0.84 26.22 44.27
C GLY A 1129 1.09 27.54 43.55
N ALA A 1130 2.34 28.01 43.63
CA ALA A 1130 2.82 29.13 42.83
C ALA A 1130 3.55 28.58 41.60
N TYR A 1131 3.19 29.08 40.41
CA TYR A 1131 3.73 28.63 39.13
C TYR A 1131 4.30 29.81 38.35
N SER A 1132 5.29 29.53 37.52
CA SER A 1132 5.78 30.46 36.49
C SER A 1132 5.55 29.85 35.11
N ALA A 1133 5.14 30.69 34.16
CA ALA A 1133 4.93 30.30 32.77
C ALA A 1133 5.81 31.17 31.84
N THR A 1134 6.49 30.52 30.90
CA THR A 1134 7.23 31.18 29.81
C THR A 1134 6.81 30.57 28.47
N ASP A 1135 7.04 31.31 27.38
CA ASP A 1135 6.97 30.75 26.05
C ASP A 1135 8.24 29.92 25.78
N ALA A 1136 8.10 28.61 25.57
CA ALA A 1136 9.21 27.68 25.42
C ALA A 1136 10.03 27.92 24.14
N GLN A 1137 9.50 28.66 23.16
CA GLN A 1137 10.22 28.99 21.93
C GLN A 1137 11.06 30.27 22.10
N THR A 1138 10.64 31.20 22.96
CA THR A 1138 11.25 32.55 23.06
C THR A 1138 11.77 32.95 24.44
N ASP A 1139 11.48 32.16 25.48
CA ASP A 1139 11.72 32.46 26.90
C ASP A 1139 11.01 33.71 27.43
N ALA A 1140 10.09 34.29 26.64
CA ALA A 1140 9.30 35.42 27.08
C ALA A 1140 8.40 35.00 28.26
N PRO A 1141 8.35 35.79 29.35
CA PRO A 1141 7.41 35.54 30.43
C PRO A 1141 5.98 35.64 29.91
N VAL A 1142 5.11 34.75 30.40
CA VAL A 1142 3.68 34.76 30.09
C VAL A 1142 2.92 35.07 31.38
N ASP A 1143 2.07 36.10 31.33
CA ASP A 1143 1.26 36.54 32.48
C ASP A 1143 0.24 35.46 32.85
N GLY A 1144 0.61 34.56 33.76
CA GLY A 1144 -0.27 33.56 34.33
C GLY A 1144 -0.58 33.85 35.80
N GLY A 1145 -1.75 33.43 36.28
CA GLY A 1145 -2.16 33.68 37.65
C GLY A 1145 -3.11 32.63 38.21
N ALA A 1146 -3.01 32.40 39.52
CA ALA A 1146 -3.97 31.56 40.24
C ALA A 1146 -5.34 32.27 40.27
N GLY A 1147 -6.35 31.63 39.70
CA GLY A 1147 -7.76 31.98 39.85
C GLY A 1147 -8.49 31.05 40.81
N SER A 1148 -9.75 31.36 41.12
CA SER A 1148 -10.61 30.52 41.97
C SER A 1148 -10.95 29.16 41.36
N ASP A 1149 -10.72 28.98 40.06
CA ASP A 1149 -11.12 27.82 39.26
C ASP A 1149 -9.94 27.16 38.50
N GLY A 1150 -8.70 27.53 38.83
CA GLY A 1150 -7.49 26.98 38.23
C GLY A 1150 -6.44 28.05 37.92
N TYR A 1151 -5.34 27.63 37.30
CA TYR A 1151 -4.29 28.52 36.84
C TYR A 1151 -4.66 29.08 35.47
N ARG A 1152 -4.81 30.41 35.37
CA ARG A 1152 -5.27 31.11 34.17
C ARG A 1152 -4.10 31.62 33.34
N ILE A 1153 -4.18 31.40 32.03
CA ILE A 1153 -3.19 31.90 31.06
C ILE A 1153 -3.91 32.56 29.88
N PRO A 1154 -3.62 33.83 29.55
CA PRO A 1154 -4.24 34.51 28.44
C PRO A 1154 -3.79 33.89 27.11
N VAL A 1155 -4.75 33.67 26.23
CA VAL A 1155 -4.59 33.14 24.87
C VAL A 1155 -4.97 34.23 23.88
N ASP A 1156 -4.04 34.58 23.01
CA ASP A 1156 -4.29 35.36 21.80
C ASP A 1156 -3.49 34.73 20.67
N LEU A 1157 -4.17 33.90 19.88
CA LEU A 1157 -3.59 33.18 18.75
C LEU A 1157 -4.29 33.60 17.45
N PRO A 1158 -3.54 33.97 16.40
CA PRO A 1158 -4.12 34.14 15.07
C PRO A 1158 -4.57 32.80 14.49
N ALA A 1159 -5.27 32.83 13.35
CA ALA A 1159 -5.58 31.61 12.61
C ALA A 1159 -4.30 30.88 12.18
N PHE A 1160 -4.25 29.57 12.46
CA PHE A 1160 -3.05 28.72 12.34
C PHE A 1160 -1.87 29.18 13.23
N GLY A 1161 -2.17 29.93 14.29
CA GLY A 1161 -1.20 30.34 15.30
C GLY A 1161 -0.93 29.24 16.32
N THR A 1162 0.31 29.20 16.81
CA THR A 1162 0.78 28.23 17.81
C THR A 1162 1.53 28.92 18.94
N ARG A 1163 1.46 28.36 20.15
CA ARG A 1163 2.31 28.73 21.28
C ARG A 1163 2.65 27.49 22.10
N VAL A 1164 3.88 27.37 22.57
CA VAL A 1164 4.29 26.30 23.50
C VAL A 1164 4.65 26.96 24.81
N LEU A 1165 3.92 26.63 25.87
CA LEU A 1165 4.16 27.16 27.21
C LEU A 1165 5.01 26.18 28.00
N HIS A 1166 6.01 26.68 28.70
CA HIS A 1166 6.79 25.94 29.69
C HIS A 1166 6.38 26.44 31.09
N ILE A 1167 5.80 25.56 31.89
CA ILE A 1167 5.28 25.87 33.22
C ILE A 1167 6.06 25.08 34.26
N THR A 1168 6.53 25.78 35.29
CA THR A 1168 7.30 25.20 36.39
C THR A 1168 6.69 25.62 37.73
N ALA A 1169 6.70 24.70 38.69
CA ALA A 1169 6.27 24.99 40.06
C ALA A 1169 7.40 25.69 40.84
N ALA A 1170 7.04 26.69 41.66
CA ALA A 1170 7.97 27.34 42.57
C ALA A 1170 8.63 26.29 43.48
N LYS A 1171 9.96 26.35 43.60
CA LYS A 1171 10.80 25.40 44.37
C LYS A 1171 10.78 23.95 43.85
N GLY A 1172 10.34 23.72 42.60
CA GLY A 1172 10.40 22.40 41.96
C GLY A 1172 9.45 21.36 42.56
N ALA A 1173 8.35 21.80 43.17
CA ALA A 1173 7.31 20.90 43.66
C ALA A 1173 6.75 20.04 42.50
N PRO A 1174 6.50 18.75 42.70
CA PRO A 1174 5.93 17.91 41.66
C PRO A 1174 4.49 18.34 41.36
N PHE A 1175 4.08 18.20 40.10
CA PHE A 1175 2.68 18.23 39.67
C PHE A 1175 1.99 16.93 40.10
N LYS A 1176 1.99 16.66 41.42
CA LYS A 1176 1.54 15.40 42.01
C LYS A 1176 0.05 15.17 41.70
N ASP A 1177 -0.28 13.95 41.27
CA ASP A 1177 -1.65 13.48 41.02
C ASP A 1177 -2.40 14.26 39.91
N TRP A 1178 -1.66 14.84 38.96
CA TRP A 1178 -2.19 15.51 37.76
C TRP A 1178 -2.51 14.54 36.60
#